data_AF-A0A0K1E5N7-F1
#
_entry.id   AF-A0A0K1E5N7-F1
#
_cell.length_a   1.000
_cell.length_b   1.000
_cell.length_c   1.000
_cell.angle_alpha   90.00
_cell.angle_beta   90.00
_cell.angle_gamma   90.00
#
_symmetry.space_group_name_H-M   'P 1'
#
loop_
_entity.id
_entity.type
_entity.pdbx_description
1 polymer ?
#
loop_
_entity_poly.entity_id
_entity_poly.type
_entity_poly.pdbx_seq_one_letter_code
_entity_poly.pdbx_strand_id
1 'polypeptide(L)'
;MKCFSILAGLPLLVALGGAVVGCDGGGDGVGGEGGVGGAGGAGGAGGTTTSSGTGGVEAPTRFFLRIEDGPPPPIVLDLDKQKALEVFGEAAAREIRLLDVDSTAMLGNVLDSIQNACGTGWRADAANPAHDCNATPLGQSFGASWQTTPEFAMVRLLSMTPANAKVIGTSLADFEALINGNPGTFSFSFADVLAESLGIAKTAPFVPIDQLVVALQEQLMGTHAAIGNTTGSLPITMFDALNDMTPLATKLGPIGAAPWSGAGEHPGVLVPDSGSFVTRSDALSPDFKMRVVAESNLRWVSGVDLSKGAGDMFLQEGDAALAFDFLDPERLQIEGVAANPTMDMRFSLREKAGIVPSCTETPACQANFPDTPVGTGTVWTLPRWLLEPIVGKAGLSTYEQRTFEKCYLTFNQQCRTGVKIGRDGNPLGWTIFNNQISFSGEPPLSVPEPQFLWELLSEVAQVAVHDPDGDGVPDIAEGEATPVFALHGVSIGLTGEEIIEQMRPMLQDQEGYIAEVILGRFWKNNDALDFFYRRATPGGQPYLYFVAESDLRPDDGNANTPRPYTYERPGFFREADLNEGSRVSSKTVDGVADTTHEKFLLPQGETVLYMQDDEGKRYEVRFFVPEAGSLEITADVHPVAP
;
A
#
# COMPACT_ATOMS: atom_id res chain seq x y z
N MET A 1 15.23 17.33 17.05
CA MET A 1 16.40 17.61 16.19
C MET A 1 17.60 18.00 17.05
N LYS A 2 18.54 17.08 17.23
CA LYS A 2 19.89 17.36 17.77
C LYS A 2 20.86 16.67 16.83
N CYS A 3 21.35 17.39 15.81
CA CYS A 3 22.58 17.10 15.07
C CYS A 3 22.66 18.06 13.88
N PHE A 4 23.15 19.28 14.12
CA PHE A 4 23.81 20.06 13.07
C PHE A 4 24.82 20.97 13.75
N SER A 5 26.09 20.58 13.70
CA SER A 5 27.22 21.49 13.82
C SER A 5 28.48 20.81 13.29
N ILE A 6 29.18 21.56 12.45
CA ILE A 6 30.55 21.39 11.96
C ILE A 6 30.69 20.59 10.66
N LEU A 7 30.82 21.32 9.55
CA LEU A 7 31.81 21.05 8.50
C LEU A 7 32.02 22.30 7.64
N ALA A 8 33.05 23.07 7.97
CA ALA A 8 33.74 23.99 7.06
C ALA A 8 35.19 23.51 6.97
N GLY A 9 35.68 23.32 5.74
CA GLY A 9 36.85 22.48 5.44
C GLY A 9 38.22 23.14 5.52
N LEU A 10 39.25 22.30 5.35
CA LEU A 10 40.34 22.43 4.35
C LEU A 10 41.17 21.10 4.35
N PRO A 11 41.97 20.81 3.30
CA PRO A 11 42.36 19.46 2.88
C PRO A 11 43.82 19.09 3.22
N LEU A 12 44.16 17.79 3.31
CA LEU A 12 45.42 17.24 2.79
C LEU A 12 45.53 15.69 2.80
N LEU A 13 46.09 15.19 1.70
CA LEU A 13 46.73 13.90 1.33
C LEU A 13 46.85 12.69 2.29
N VAL A 14 46.45 11.53 1.73
CA VAL A 14 47.23 10.29 1.41
C VAL A 14 48.12 9.66 2.50
N ALA A 15 47.75 8.44 2.97
CA ALA A 15 48.46 7.16 2.72
C ALA A 15 48.15 6.05 3.77
N LEU A 16 47.72 4.89 3.24
CA LEU A 16 48.11 3.51 3.60
C LEU A 16 47.95 2.96 5.04
N GLY A 17 47.06 1.95 5.15
CA GLY A 17 47.44 0.60 5.59
C GLY A 17 47.04 0.15 7.00
N GLY A 18 46.36 -1.01 7.09
CA GLY A 18 46.52 -1.92 8.23
C GLY A 18 45.30 -2.20 9.13
N ALA A 19 44.38 -3.02 8.62
CA ALA A 19 43.89 -4.28 9.19
C ALA A 19 43.78 -4.52 10.73
N VAL A 20 42.59 -5.03 11.10
CA VAL A 20 42.21 -6.08 12.09
C VAL A 20 42.01 -5.73 13.59
N VAL A 21 40.98 -6.41 14.13
CA VAL A 21 40.65 -6.81 15.52
C VAL A 21 39.65 -5.86 16.22
N GLY A 22 38.42 -6.21 16.62
CA GLY A 22 37.76 -7.51 16.82
C GLY A 22 37.75 -7.92 18.30
N CYS A 23 36.68 -7.59 19.04
CA CYS A 23 36.18 -8.18 20.32
C CYS A 23 34.81 -7.49 20.56
N ASP A 24 33.63 -8.11 20.55
CA ASP A 24 33.10 -9.32 21.21
C ASP A 24 32.91 -9.22 22.73
N GLY A 25 31.70 -9.59 23.18
CA GLY A 25 31.21 -9.81 24.55
C GLY A 25 30.93 -8.54 25.39
N GLY A 26 29.77 -8.32 26.01
CA GLY A 26 28.67 -9.20 26.39
C GLY A 26 28.26 -8.90 27.84
N GLY A 27 26.95 -8.93 28.13
CA GLY A 27 26.40 -9.37 29.41
C GLY A 27 26.30 -8.37 30.58
N ASP A 28 25.05 -8.00 30.87
CA ASP A 28 24.38 -8.01 32.18
C ASP A 28 24.93 -7.22 33.38
N GLY A 29 24.01 -6.56 34.11
CA GLY A 29 24.12 -6.49 35.57
C GLY A 29 23.68 -5.20 36.23
N VAL A 30 22.46 -5.23 36.73
CA VAL A 30 21.81 -4.30 37.68
C VAL A 30 22.63 -4.04 38.95
N GLY A 31 22.57 -2.79 39.45
CA GLY A 31 22.40 -2.55 40.90
C GLY A 31 23.46 -1.71 41.64
N GLY A 32 23.00 -0.58 42.20
CA GLY A 32 23.18 -0.30 43.64
C GLY A 32 24.38 0.53 44.10
N GLU A 33 24.06 1.77 44.47
CA GLU A 33 24.55 2.56 45.62
C GLU A 33 26.07 2.79 45.87
N GLY A 34 26.38 4.08 46.08
CA GLY A 34 27.17 4.49 47.24
C GLY A 34 28.58 5.04 46.99
N GLY A 35 28.69 6.37 47.00
CA GLY A 35 29.64 7.01 47.91
C GLY A 35 31.00 7.51 47.39
N VAL A 36 31.11 8.84 47.38
CA VAL A 36 32.19 9.67 47.96
C VAL A 36 33.56 9.79 47.24
N GLY A 37 33.94 11.06 47.01
CA GLY A 37 35.32 11.57 46.90
C GLY A 37 35.62 12.12 45.51
N GLY A 38 35.51 13.43 45.26
CA GLY A 38 36.47 14.48 45.66
C GLY A 38 37.46 14.71 44.51
N ALA A 39 37.98 15.88 44.18
CA ALA A 39 37.89 17.26 44.61
C ALA A 39 38.74 18.08 43.61
N GLY A 40 38.47 19.38 43.50
CA GLY A 40 39.25 20.36 42.74
C GLY A 40 38.31 21.24 41.91
N GLY A 41 37.84 22.40 42.36
CA GLY A 41 38.54 23.44 43.12
C GLY A 41 39.43 24.22 42.14
N ALA A 42 39.41 25.54 42.02
CA ALA A 42 38.78 26.63 42.75
C ALA A 42 38.68 27.80 41.76
N GLY A 43 37.69 28.68 41.87
CA GLY A 43 37.75 29.86 42.74
C GLY A 43 37.73 31.09 41.84
N GLY A 44 37.13 32.23 42.16
CA GLY A 44 36.40 32.77 43.31
C GLY A 44 35.96 34.18 42.83
N ALA A 45 35.38 35.08 43.61
CA ALA A 45 34.81 35.13 44.94
C ALA A 45 34.35 36.59 45.09
N GLY A 46 33.34 36.83 45.93
CA GLY A 46 33.03 38.16 46.45
C GLY A 46 31.57 38.54 46.21
N GLY A 47 30.73 38.73 47.20
CA GLY A 47 30.91 38.67 48.64
C GLY A 47 29.54 38.92 49.27
N THR A 48 29.24 38.16 50.32
CA THR A 48 27.98 38.26 51.06
C THR A 48 28.08 39.42 52.06
N THR A 49 27.09 40.32 52.06
CA THR A 49 26.75 41.12 53.23
C THR A 49 25.27 40.89 53.54
N THR A 50 25.02 40.18 54.64
CA THR A 50 23.73 40.11 55.29
C THR A 50 23.46 41.42 56.03
N SER A 51 22.44 42.16 55.60
CA SER A 51 21.78 43.16 56.45
C SER A 51 20.31 42.80 56.58
N SER A 52 19.90 42.55 57.82
CA SER A 52 18.52 42.38 58.24
C SER A 52 17.71 43.67 58.07
N GLY A 53 16.54 43.58 57.42
CA GLY A 53 15.37 44.42 57.69
C GLY A 53 15.22 45.69 56.87
N THR A 54 14.41 45.62 55.81
CA THR A 54 13.27 46.48 55.40
C THR A 54 13.05 46.34 53.89
N GLY A 55 11.78 46.33 53.45
CA GLY A 55 11.33 45.84 52.14
C GLY A 55 12.22 46.20 50.95
N GLY A 56 12.90 45.20 50.38
CA GLY A 56 13.65 45.32 49.14
C GLY A 56 12.78 44.86 47.98
N VAL A 57 12.47 45.78 47.08
CA VAL A 57 11.92 45.49 45.76
C VAL A 57 12.93 44.62 45.02
N GLU A 58 12.51 43.43 44.60
CA GLU A 58 13.30 42.51 43.78
C GLU A 58 13.74 43.25 42.50
N ALA A 59 15.03 43.17 42.17
CA ALA A 59 15.57 43.88 41.01
C ALA A 59 14.90 43.34 39.72
N PRO A 60 14.58 44.21 38.73
CA PRO A 60 13.95 43.78 37.49
C PRO A 60 14.79 42.72 36.79
N THR A 61 14.13 41.68 36.26
CA THR A 61 14.77 40.81 35.28
C THR A 61 14.58 41.41 33.89
N ARG A 62 15.70 41.76 33.25
CA ARG A 62 15.72 42.37 31.91
C ARG A 62 15.86 41.33 30.82
N PHE A 63 14.98 41.38 29.83
CA PHE A 63 14.99 40.52 28.65
C PHE A 63 15.17 41.34 27.37
N PHE A 64 15.84 40.76 26.38
CA PHE A 64 15.99 41.33 25.05
C PHE A 64 15.07 40.55 24.10
N LEU A 65 14.22 41.29 23.39
CA LEU A 65 13.30 40.72 22.40
C LEU A 65 13.72 41.18 21.03
N ARG A 66 14.01 40.22 20.17
CA ARG A 66 14.51 40.47 18.82
C ARG A 66 13.57 39.89 17.79
N ILE A 67 13.39 40.64 16.71
CA ILE A 67 12.62 40.24 15.56
C ILE A 67 13.54 39.63 14.51
N GLU A 68 13.22 38.40 14.11
CA GLU A 68 13.79 37.76 12.92
C GLU A 68 12.73 37.71 11.82
N ASP A 69 12.82 38.64 10.86
CA ASP A 69 11.84 38.84 9.78
C ASP A 69 12.08 37.96 8.54
N GLY A 70 13.09 37.10 8.57
CA GLY A 70 13.39 36.25 7.44
C GLY A 70 12.32 35.16 7.28
N PRO A 71 11.68 34.99 6.11
CA PRO A 71 10.91 33.79 5.87
C PRO A 71 11.86 32.59 6.04
N PRO A 72 11.44 31.51 6.72
CA PRO A 72 12.29 30.34 6.85
C PRO A 72 12.61 29.81 5.45
N PRO A 73 13.85 29.37 5.20
CA PRO A 73 14.17 28.74 3.94
C PRO A 73 13.28 27.49 3.76
N PRO A 74 12.94 27.13 2.51
CA PRO A 74 12.28 25.86 2.24
C PRO A 74 13.08 24.70 2.82
N ILE A 75 12.36 23.70 3.34
CA ILE A 75 12.97 22.46 3.81
C ILE A 75 13.18 21.57 2.60
N VAL A 76 14.43 21.21 2.35
CA VAL A 76 14.81 20.28 1.29
C VAL A 76 15.21 18.96 1.93
N LEU A 77 14.47 17.90 1.59
CA LEU A 77 14.73 16.54 2.04
C LEU A 77 15.30 15.74 0.87
N ASP A 78 16.59 15.45 0.91
CA ASP A 78 17.23 14.49 0.02
C ASP A 78 17.23 13.12 0.70
N LEU A 79 16.46 12.17 0.16
CA LEU A 79 16.18 10.88 0.80
C LEU A 79 16.61 9.74 -0.13
N ASP A 80 17.52 8.88 0.34
CA ASP A 80 17.67 7.53 -0.20
C ASP A 80 16.69 6.58 0.51
N LYS A 81 16.75 5.27 0.21
CA LYS A 81 15.83 4.31 0.81
C LYS A 81 15.90 4.27 2.33
N GLN A 82 17.12 4.26 2.88
CA GLN A 82 17.35 4.18 4.32
C GLN A 82 16.86 5.47 5.00
N LYS A 83 17.26 6.62 4.47
CA LYS A 83 16.93 7.92 5.03
C LYS A 83 15.43 8.22 4.93
N ALA A 84 14.76 7.78 3.86
CA ALA A 84 13.30 7.84 3.80
C ALA A 84 12.67 7.07 4.97
N LEU A 85 13.09 5.83 5.20
CA LEU A 85 12.57 5.02 6.31
C LEU A 85 12.90 5.63 7.69
N GLU A 86 14.07 6.24 7.87
CA GLU A 86 14.43 6.97 9.09
C GLU A 86 13.57 8.21 9.32
N VAL A 87 13.25 8.96 8.26
CA VAL A 87 12.47 10.21 8.33
C VAL A 87 10.99 9.93 8.57
N PHE A 88 10.40 8.99 7.84
CA PHE A 88 8.97 8.67 7.99
C PHE A 88 8.72 7.71 9.16
N GLY A 89 9.68 6.84 9.48
CA GLY A 89 9.46 5.72 10.38
C GLY A 89 8.65 4.59 9.72
N GLU A 90 8.83 3.37 10.23
CA GLU A 90 8.18 2.18 9.67
C GLU A 90 6.65 2.24 9.73
N ALA A 91 6.09 2.71 10.85
CA ALA A 91 4.65 2.77 11.02
C ALA A 91 3.98 3.66 9.97
N ALA A 92 4.50 4.87 9.76
CA ALA A 92 3.95 5.77 8.75
C ALA A 92 4.24 5.30 7.33
N ALA A 93 5.43 4.75 7.06
CA ALA A 93 5.75 4.22 5.75
C ALA A 93 4.80 3.10 5.30
N ARG A 94 4.24 2.32 6.24
CA ARG A 94 3.22 1.28 5.97
C ARG A 94 1.84 1.87 5.66
N GLU A 95 1.59 3.12 6.02
CA GLU A 95 0.32 3.81 5.79
C GLU A 95 0.37 4.69 4.53
N ILE A 96 1.52 5.29 4.22
CA ILE A 96 1.68 6.13 3.03
C ILE A 96 1.57 5.27 1.77
N ARG A 97 0.49 5.46 1.01
CA ARG A 97 0.29 4.81 -0.30
C ARG A 97 1.10 5.53 -1.37
N LEU A 98 1.76 4.75 -2.23
CA LEU A 98 2.49 5.26 -3.39
C LEU A 98 1.77 4.98 -4.69
N LEU A 99 1.21 3.78 -4.85
CA LEU A 99 0.58 3.33 -6.09
C LEU A 99 -0.56 2.36 -5.76
N ASP A 100 -1.59 2.35 -6.60
CA ASP A 100 -2.53 1.24 -6.73
C ASP A 100 -2.32 0.61 -8.11
N VAL A 101 -1.47 -0.43 -8.18
CA VAL A 101 -1.04 -1.01 -9.45
C VAL A 101 -2.15 -1.86 -10.07
N ASP A 102 -2.54 -1.56 -11.31
CA ASP A 102 -3.43 -2.43 -12.08
C ASP A 102 -2.73 -3.78 -12.36
N SER A 103 -3.32 -4.85 -11.84
CA SER A 103 -2.77 -6.21 -11.92
C SER A 103 -2.95 -6.86 -13.29
N THR A 104 -3.66 -6.22 -14.23
CA THR A 104 -4.01 -6.81 -15.54
C THR A 104 -2.78 -7.29 -16.31
N ALA A 105 -1.81 -6.40 -16.50
CA ALA A 105 -0.60 -6.72 -17.26
C ALA A 105 0.28 -7.75 -16.51
N MET A 106 0.43 -7.58 -15.19
CA MET A 106 1.21 -8.49 -14.36
C MET A 106 0.64 -9.92 -14.39
N LEU A 107 -0.66 -10.10 -14.14
CA LEU A 107 -1.33 -11.40 -14.21
C LEU A 107 -1.28 -12.00 -15.61
N GLY A 108 -1.43 -11.18 -16.66
CA GLY A 108 -1.26 -11.61 -18.04
C GLY A 108 0.14 -12.19 -18.29
N ASN A 109 1.18 -11.50 -17.82
CA ASN A 109 2.57 -11.96 -17.93
C ASN A 109 2.84 -13.24 -17.10
N VAL A 110 2.24 -13.36 -15.91
CA VAL A 110 2.28 -14.58 -15.09
C VAL A 110 1.68 -15.76 -15.85
N LEU A 111 0.46 -15.61 -16.36
CA LEU A 111 -0.26 -16.67 -17.07
C LEU A 111 0.44 -17.06 -18.38
N ASP A 112 0.94 -16.08 -19.15
CA ASP A 112 1.70 -16.35 -20.38
C ASP A 112 3.01 -17.10 -20.08
N SER A 113 3.71 -16.73 -18.99
CA SER A 113 4.92 -17.43 -18.55
C SER A 113 4.64 -18.88 -18.19
N ILE A 114 3.54 -19.15 -17.47
CA ILE A 114 3.12 -20.51 -17.10
C ILE A 114 2.68 -21.29 -18.34
N GLN A 115 1.80 -20.73 -19.17
CA GLN A 115 1.28 -21.39 -20.39
C GLN A 115 2.41 -21.83 -21.34
N ASN A 116 3.49 -21.06 -21.41
CA ASN A 116 4.63 -21.34 -22.29
C ASN A 116 5.83 -21.98 -21.56
N ALA A 117 5.70 -22.35 -20.29
CA ALA A 117 6.79 -22.91 -19.48
C ALA A 117 7.39 -24.19 -20.08
N CYS A 118 6.57 -24.99 -20.77
CA CYS A 118 6.99 -26.24 -21.41
C CYS A 118 6.96 -26.15 -22.94
N GLY A 119 7.27 -24.96 -23.47
CA GLY A 119 7.33 -24.69 -24.90
C GLY A 119 5.97 -24.33 -25.53
N THR A 120 6.00 -24.03 -26.82
CA THR A 120 4.86 -23.48 -27.59
C THR A 120 4.24 -24.46 -28.58
N GLY A 121 4.63 -25.74 -28.52
CA GLY A 121 4.15 -26.78 -29.44
C GLY A 121 2.63 -26.97 -29.43
N TRP A 122 1.98 -26.63 -28.31
CA TRP A 122 0.52 -26.62 -28.15
C TRP A 122 -0.24 -25.74 -29.15
N ARG A 123 0.44 -24.78 -29.80
CA ARG A 123 -0.15 -23.90 -30.83
C ARG A 123 -0.36 -24.60 -32.17
N ALA A 124 0.19 -25.80 -32.35
CA ALA A 124 -0.03 -26.61 -33.54
C ALA A 124 -1.39 -27.32 -33.49
N ASP A 125 -2.01 -27.54 -34.66
CA ASP A 125 -3.20 -28.40 -34.78
C ASP A 125 -2.77 -29.88 -34.67
N ALA A 126 -2.48 -30.32 -33.44
CA ALA A 126 -1.98 -31.65 -33.14
C ALA A 126 -2.53 -32.16 -31.80
N ALA A 127 -2.95 -33.43 -31.78
CA ALA A 127 -3.44 -34.10 -30.57
C ALA A 127 -2.35 -34.28 -29.49
N ASN A 128 -1.08 -34.29 -29.88
CA ASN A 128 0.05 -34.25 -28.96
C ASN A 128 0.74 -32.88 -29.10
N PRO A 129 0.69 -32.02 -28.07
CA PRO A 129 1.32 -30.69 -28.10
C PRO A 129 2.85 -30.73 -27.98
N ALA A 130 3.45 -31.90 -27.74
CA ALA A 130 4.90 -32.10 -27.58
C ALA A 130 5.53 -31.16 -26.54
N HIS A 131 4.91 -31.05 -25.37
CA HIS A 131 5.45 -30.27 -24.25
C HIS A 131 6.87 -30.73 -23.88
N ASP A 132 7.76 -29.76 -23.68
CA ASP A 132 9.12 -29.97 -23.19
C ASP A 132 9.43 -28.95 -22.09
N CYS A 133 9.29 -29.37 -20.82
CA CYS A 133 9.60 -28.50 -19.69
C CYS A 133 11.10 -28.23 -19.53
N ASN A 134 12.00 -28.84 -20.32
CA ASN A 134 13.39 -28.41 -20.36
C ASN A 134 13.60 -27.14 -21.20
N ALA A 135 12.60 -26.71 -21.96
CA ALA A 135 12.73 -25.62 -22.92
C ALA A 135 12.87 -24.23 -22.26
N THR A 136 12.43 -24.07 -21.00
CA THR A 136 12.49 -22.77 -20.29
C THR A 136 13.01 -22.95 -18.87
N PRO A 137 13.56 -21.88 -18.25
CA PRO A 137 13.96 -21.92 -16.84
C PRO A 137 12.80 -22.26 -15.89
N LEU A 138 11.59 -21.77 -16.16
CA LEU A 138 10.41 -22.07 -15.35
C LEU A 138 10.03 -23.55 -15.46
N GLY A 139 9.98 -24.11 -16.68
CA GLY A 139 9.68 -25.54 -16.86
C GLY A 139 10.71 -26.44 -16.19
N GLN A 140 11.99 -26.07 -16.21
CA GLN A 140 13.05 -26.83 -15.55
C GLN A 140 12.86 -26.90 -14.03
N SER A 141 12.18 -25.92 -13.44
CA SER A 141 11.88 -25.90 -12.00
C SER A 141 10.89 -26.99 -11.56
N PHE A 142 10.13 -27.58 -12.49
CA PHE A 142 9.16 -28.65 -12.20
C PHE A 142 9.85 -30.01 -11.94
N GLY A 143 11.16 -30.10 -12.19
CA GLY A 143 11.95 -31.30 -11.94
C GLY A 143 11.87 -32.36 -13.05
N ALA A 144 12.58 -33.48 -12.85
CA ALA A 144 12.73 -34.51 -13.87
C ALA A 144 11.46 -35.32 -14.16
N SER A 145 10.51 -35.33 -13.23
CA SER A 145 9.21 -36.03 -13.32
C SER A 145 8.06 -35.06 -13.55
N TRP A 146 8.32 -33.96 -14.27
CA TRP A 146 7.36 -32.88 -14.47
C TRP A 146 6.00 -33.33 -15.01
N GLN A 147 5.94 -34.43 -15.76
CA GLN A 147 4.71 -34.93 -16.41
C GLN A 147 3.57 -35.21 -15.42
N THR A 148 3.89 -35.54 -14.17
CA THR A 148 2.93 -35.90 -13.13
C THR A 148 2.84 -34.82 -12.03
N THR A 149 3.28 -33.60 -12.33
CA THR A 149 3.32 -32.50 -11.33
C THR A 149 2.12 -31.58 -11.47
N PRO A 150 1.60 -31.00 -10.36
CA PRO A 150 0.57 -29.98 -10.42
C PRO A 150 0.95 -28.77 -11.29
N GLU A 151 2.23 -28.41 -11.33
CA GLU A 151 2.73 -27.32 -12.17
C GLU A 151 2.48 -27.60 -13.66
N PHE A 152 2.84 -28.80 -14.14
CA PHE A 152 2.58 -29.18 -15.53
C PHE A 152 1.10 -29.36 -15.82
N ALA A 153 0.32 -29.85 -14.86
CA ALA A 153 -1.14 -29.92 -14.98
C ALA A 153 -1.76 -28.55 -15.30
N MET A 154 -1.27 -27.48 -14.66
CA MET A 154 -1.68 -26.11 -14.98
C MET A 154 -1.19 -25.65 -16.38
N VAL A 155 0.04 -25.98 -16.79
CA VAL A 155 0.53 -25.70 -18.15
C VAL A 155 -0.41 -26.30 -19.18
N ARG A 156 -0.80 -27.57 -18.98
CA ARG A 156 -1.72 -28.28 -19.85
C ARG A 156 -3.12 -27.67 -19.84
N LEU A 157 -3.65 -27.29 -18.67
CA LEU A 157 -4.93 -26.61 -18.57
C LEU A 157 -4.94 -25.28 -19.35
N LEU A 158 -3.91 -24.45 -19.17
CA LEU A 158 -3.79 -23.15 -19.83
C LEU A 158 -3.53 -23.27 -21.34
N SER A 159 -2.91 -24.36 -21.80
CA SER A 159 -2.59 -24.60 -23.21
C SER A 159 -3.55 -25.55 -23.92
N MET A 160 -4.69 -25.87 -23.27
CA MET A 160 -5.69 -26.77 -23.83
C MET A 160 -6.47 -26.10 -24.97
N THR A 161 -6.51 -26.76 -26.10
CA THR A 161 -7.18 -26.33 -27.33
C THR A 161 -8.07 -27.46 -27.86
N PRO A 162 -9.04 -27.20 -28.76
CA PRO A 162 -9.81 -28.29 -29.36
C PRO A 162 -8.96 -29.36 -30.05
N ALA A 163 -7.79 -29.00 -30.59
CA ALA A 163 -6.89 -29.93 -31.26
C ALA A 163 -6.20 -30.92 -30.31
N ASN A 164 -5.91 -30.50 -29.08
CA ASN A 164 -5.10 -31.27 -28.12
C ASN A 164 -5.86 -31.73 -26.86
N ALA A 165 -7.13 -31.33 -26.71
CA ALA A 165 -7.95 -31.67 -25.57
C ALA A 165 -8.08 -33.20 -25.40
N LYS A 166 -8.00 -33.64 -24.15
CA LYS A 166 -8.25 -35.02 -23.73
C LYS A 166 -9.46 -34.99 -22.81
N VAL A 167 -10.51 -35.72 -23.17
CA VAL A 167 -11.78 -35.74 -22.41
C VAL A 167 -12.11 -37.12 -21.85
N ILE A 168 -11.16 -38.05 -21.90
CA ILE A 168 -11.23 -39.34 -21.20
C ILE A 168 -11.45 -39.06 -19.71
N GLY A 169 -12.39 -39.75 -19.07
CA GLY A 169 -12.74 -39.53 -17.67
C GLY A 169 -13.84 -38.47 -17.44
N THR A 170 -14.27 -37.76 -18.48
CA THR A 170 -15.39 -36.81 -18.44
C THR A 170 -16.65 -37.38 -19.08
N SER A 171 -17.77 -36.67 -18.93
CA SER A 171 -19.05 -36.93 -19.60
C SER A 171 -18.99 -36.80 -21.13
N LEU A 172 -17.92 -36.25 -21.70
CA LEU A 172 -17.67 -36.18 -23.15
C LEU A 172 -16.94 -37.41 -23.71
N ALA A 173 -16.40 -38.30 -22.88
CA ALA A 173 -15.55 -39.41 -23.33
C ALA A 173 -16.24 -40.34 -24.35
N ASP A 174 -17.47 -40.77 -24.06
CA ASP A 174 -18.26 -41.63 -24.95
C ASP A 174 -18.60 -40.91 -26.27
N PHE A 175 -18.82 -39.59 -26.21
CA PHE A 175 -19.11 -38.78 -27.38
C PHE A 175 -17.88 -38.59 -28.28
N GLU A 176 -16.70 -38.39 -27.68
CA GLU A 176 -15.42 -38.43 -28.40
C GLU A 176 -15.20 -39.80 -29.05
N ALA A 177 -15.38 -40.88 -28.28
CA ALA A 177 -15.19 -42.25 -28.77
C ALA A 177 -16.12 -42.60 -29.94
N LEU A 178 -17.37 -42.14 -29.89
CA LEU A 178 -18.33 -42.27 -31.00
C LEU A 178 -17.80 -41.59 -32.27
N ILE A 179 -17.39 -40.32 -32.18
CA ILE A 179 -16.98 -39.54 -33.35
C ILE A 179 -15.66 -40.09 -33.91
N ASN A 180 -14.64 -40.23 -33.07
CA ASN A 180 -13.30 -40.62 -33.50
C ASN A 180 -13.21 -42.12 -33.87
N GLY A 181 -14.03 -42.98 -33.25
CA GLY A 181 -14.09 -44.41 -33.55
C GLY A 181 -14.81 -44.75 -34.85
N ASN A 182 -15.55 -43.81 -35.46
CA ASN A 182 -16.37 -44.05 -36.65
C ASN A 182 -16.05 -43.08 -37.80
N PRO A 183 -14.80 -43.04 -38.31
CA PRO A 183 -14.39 -42.11 -39.37
C PRO A 183 -15.08 -42.36 -40.72
N GLY A 184 -15.70 -43.53 -40.91
CA GLY A 184 -16.53 -43.80 -42.09
C GLY A 184 -17.94 -43.19 -42.02
N THR A 185 -18.39 -42.85 -40.81
CA THR A 185 -19.72 -42.25 -40.55
C THR A 185 -19.62 -40.74 -40.41
N PHE A 186 -18.57 -40.25 -39.76
CA PHE A 186 -18.34 -38.83 -39.51
C PHE A 186 -17.17 -38.33 -40.35
N SER A 187 -17.39 -37.30 -41.17
CA SER A 187 -16.34 -36.67 -41.98
C SER A 187 -15.53 -35.61 -41.24
N PHE A 188 -15.68 -35.54 -39.93
CA PHE A 188 -15.10 -34.56 -39.03
C PHE A 188 -14.62 -35.28 -37.77
N SER A 189 -13.66 -34.68 -37.08
CA SER A 189 -13.10 -35.17 -35.81
C SER A 189 -13.84 -34.59 -34.61
N PHE A 190 -13.65 -35.17 -33.43
CA PHE A 190 -14.16 -34.58 -32.19
C PHE A 190 -13.60 -33.17 -31.94
N ALA A 191 -12.33 -32.93 -32.32
CA ALA A 191 -11.72 -31.61 -32.26
C ALA A 191 -12.47 -30.55 -33.10
N ASP A 192 -13.00 -30.95 -34.26
CA ASP A 192 -13.82 -30.05 -35.09
C ASP A 192 -15.15 -29.74 -34.40
N VAL A 193 -15.77 -30.74 -33.77
CA VAL A 193 -17.02 -30.56 -32.99
C VAL A 193 -16.81 -29.61 -31.81
N LEU A 194 -15.71 -29.78 -31.06
CA LEU A 194 -15.36 -28.88 -29.96
C LEU A 194 -15.11 -27.45 -30.46
N ALA A 195 -14.28 -27.27 -31.48
CA ALA A 195 -13.96 -25.96 -32.04
C ALA A 195 -15.21 -25.20 -32.50
N GLU A 196 -16.10 -25.87 -33.25
CA GLU A 196 -17.36 -25.28 -33.70
C GLU A 196 -18.32 -25.00 -32.54
N SER A 197 -18.41 -25.90 -31.56
CA SER A 197 -19.29 -25.74 -30.40
C SER A 197 -18.86 -24.54 -29.54
N LEU A 198 -17.56 -24.40 -29.29
CA LEU A 198 -17.00 -23.25 -28.56
C LEU A 198 -16.99 -21.97 -29.41
N GLY A 199 -16.94 -22.09 -30.74
CA GLY A 199 -16.86 -20.95 -31.65
C GLY A 199 -15.45 -20.36 -31.77
N ILE A 200 -14.43 -21.20 -31.61
CA ILE A 200 -13.01 -20.83 -31.63
C ILE A 200 -12.24 -21.66 -32.66
N ALA A 201 -11.01 -21.26 -32.99
CA ALA A 201 -10.13 -22.06 -33.83
C ALA A 201 -9.67 -23.33 -33.09
N LYS A 202 -9.35 -24.41 -33.82
CA LYS A 202 -8.85 -25.67 -33.22
C LYS A 202 -7.58 -25.51 -32.38
N THR A 203 -6.80 -24.47 -32.66
CA THR A 203 -5.53 -24.16 -31.97
C THR A 203 -5.65 -23.00 -30.97
N ALA A 204 -6.86 -22.44 -30.81
CA ALA A 204 -7.10 -21.42 -29.80
C ALA A 204 -7.32 -22.08 -28.43
N PRO A 205 -6.78 -21.51 -27.34
CA PRO A 205 -7.08 -21.97 -26.00
C PRO A 205 -8.58 -21.97 -25.71
N PHE A 206 -9.05 -22.92 -24.91
CA PHE A 206 -10.45 -22.97 -24.46
C PHE A 206 -10.87 -21.69 -23.73
N VAL A 207 -9.98 -21.11 -22.94
CA VAL A 207 -10.21 -19.83 -22.27
C VAL A 207 -9.02 -18.93 -22.57
N PRO A 208 -9.21 -17.75 -23.14
CA PRO A 208 -8.10 -16.84 -23.44
C PRO A 208 -7.59 -16.17 -22.14
N ILE A 209 -6.31 -15.75 -22.17
CA ILE A 209 -5.61 -15.22 -20.98
C ILE A 209 -6.32 -14.00 -20.38
N ASP A 210 -6.89 -13.11 -21.20
CA ASP A 210 -7.60 -11.92 -20.72
C ASP A 210 -8.81 -12.29 -19.83
N GLN A 211 -9.54 -13.35 -20.17
CA GLN A 211 -10.68 -13.81 -19.37
C GLN A 211 -10.22 -14.50 -18.07
N LEU A 212 -9.07 -15.17 -18.10
CA LEU A 212 -8.43 -15.72 -16.89
C LEU A 212 -7.91 -14.60 -15.97
N VAL A 213 -7.34 -13.54 -16.53
CA VAL A 213 -6.91 -12.36 -15.75
C VAL A 213 -8.10 -11.76 -15.01
N VAL A 214 -9.23 -11.52 -15.69
CA VAL A 214 -10.45 -11.01 -15.05
C VAL A 214 -10.93 -11.95 -13.93
N ALA A 215 -10.93 -13.26 -14.19
CA ALA A 215 -11.31 -14.24 -13.16
C ALA A 215 -10.37 -14.20 -11.95
N LEU A 216 -9.05 -14.13 -12.15
CA LEU A 216 -8.08 -14.02 -11.05
C LEU A 216 -8.22 -12.71 -10.28
N GLN A 217 -8.46 -11.59 -10.98
CA GLN A 217 -8.68 -10.29 -10.34
C GLN A 217 -9.89 -10.32 -9.42
N GLU A 218 -11.03 -10.83 -9.89
CA GLU A 218 -12.27 -10.85 -9.11
C GLU A 218 -12.25 -11.93 -8.01
N GLN A 219 -11.78 -13.13 -8.34
CA GLN A 219 -11.96 -14.32 -7.50
C GLN A 219 -10.81 -14.52 -6.51
N LEU A 220 -9.56 -14.23 -6.92
CA LEU A 220 -8.37 -14.39 -6.08
C LEU A 220 -7.93 -13.06 -5.46
N MET A 221 -7.65 -12.04 -6.27
CA MET A 221 -7.13 -10.78 -5.73
C MET A 221 -8.20 -10.01 -4.97
N GLY A 222 -9.39 -9.86 -5.56
CA GLY A 222 -10.49 -9.07 -5.01
C GLY A 222 -11.11 -9.65 -3.74
N THR A 223 -10.80 -10.90 -3.40
CA THR A 223 -11.25 -11.54 -2.16
C THR A 223 -10.19 -11.54 -1.06
N HIS A 224 -8.97 -11.08 -1.35
CA HIS A 224 -7.88 -10.99 -0.38
C HIS A 224 -7.98 -9.71 0.47
N ALA A 225 -7.97 -9.83 1.80
CA ALA A 225 -8.21 -8.70 2.70
C ALA A 225 -7.21 -7.53 2.52
N ALA A 226 -5.91 -7.85 2.28
CA ALA A 226 -4.88 -6.83 2.06
C ALA A 226 -4.97 -6.09 0.71
N ILE A 227 -5.77 -6.58 -0.25
CA ILE A 227 -6.06 -5.88 -1.51
C ILE A 227 -7.14 -4.82 -1.26
N GLY A 228 -8.19 -5.19 -0.52
CA GLY A 228 -9.20 -4.25 -0.03
C GLY A 228 -10.03 -3.57 -1.11
N ASN A 229 -10.01 -4.09 -2.35
CA ASN A 229 -10.78 -3.60 -3.49
C ASN A 229 -11.23 -4.78 -4.37
N THR A 230 -12.34 -4.62 -5.08
CA THR A 230 -12.90 -5.68 -5.95
C THR A 230 -12.29 -5.72 -7.35
N THR A 231 -11.48 -4.72 -7.73
CA THR A 231 -10.83 -4.64 -9.04
C THR A 231 -9.54 -5.46 -9.09
N GLY A 232 -9.03 -5.92 -7.94
CA GLY A 232 -7.78 -6.66 -7.85
C GLY A 232 -6.53 -5.80 -8.03
N SER A 233 -6.64 -4.48 -7.85
CA SER A 233 -5.50 -3.57 -7.92
C SER A 233 -4.60 -3.73 -6.69
N LEU A 234 -3.28 -3.71 -6.86
CA LEU A 234 -2.31 -3.93 -5.79
C LEU A 234 -1.97 -2.62 -5.07
N PRO A 235 -2.36 -2.43 -3.79
CA PRO A 235 -1.96 -1.26 -3.04
C PRO A 235 -0.50 -1.39 -2.61
N ILE A 236 0.35 -0.50 -3.12
CA ILE A 236 1.77 -0.43 -2.80
C ILE A 236 2.01 0.74 -1.85
N THR A 237 2.59 0.43 -0.70
CA THR A 237 2.95 1.45 0.31
C THR A 237 4.39 1.88 0.15
N MET A 238 4.75 2.99 0.80
CA MET A 238 6.14 3.44 0.87
C MET A 238 7.03 2.37 1.50
N PHE A 239 6.56 1.70 2.55
CA PHE A 239 7.29 0.60 3.18
C PHE A 239 7.52 -0.56 2.22
N ASP A 240 6.52 -0.93 1.41
CA ASP A 240 6.67 -1.99 0.40
C ASP A 240 7.77 -1.60 -0.61
N ALA A 241 7.74 -0.37 -1.13
CA ALA A 241 8.70 0.11 -2.13
C ALA A 241 10.13 0.24 -1.60
N LEU A 242 10.29 0.81 -0.40
CA LEU A 242 11.61 0.99 0.23
C LEU A 242 12.29 -0.33 0.60
N ASN A 243 11.52 -1.41 0.72
CA ASN A 243 12.00 -2.77 1.00
C ASN A 243 11.89 -3.69 -0.23
N ASP A 244 11.97 -3.13 -1.43
CA ASP A 244 12.03 -3.87 -2.69
C ASP A 244 10.87 -4.84 -2.89
N MET A 245 9.67 -4.50 -2.39
CA MET A 245 8.48 -5.36 -2.40
C MET A 245 8.57 -6.67 -1.62
N THR A 246 9.67 -6.92 -0.90
CA THR A 246 9.82 -8.09 -0.02
C THR A 246 8.67 -8.25 0.97
N PRO A 247 8.12 -7.17 1.58
CA PRO A 247 6.98 -7.31 2.50
C PRO A 247 5.72 -7.88 1.85
N LEU A 248 5.58 -7.83 0.52
CA LEU A 248 4.41 -8.35 -0.18
C LEU A 248 4.21 -9.84 0.03
N ALA A 249 5.26 -10.65 0.19
CA ALA A 249 5.15 -12.08 0.46
C ALA A 249 4.36 -12.37 1.75
N THR A 250 4.52 -11.51 2.76
CA THR A 250 3.77 -11.62 4.02
C THR A 250 2.41 -10.93 3.90
N LYS A 251 2.36 -9.74 3.30
CA LYS A 251 1.15 -8.92 3.16
C LYS A 251 0.07 -9.61 2.30
N LEU A 252 0.50 -10.25 1.21
CA LEU A 252 -0.35 -10.94 0.24
C LEU A 252 -0.27 -12.46 0.38
N GLY A 253 0.31 -12.94 1.47
CA GLY A 253 0.39 -14.34 1.81
C GLY A 253 -0.95 -14.90 2.32
N PRO A 254 -0.97 -16.17 2.74
CA PRO A 254 -2.15 -16.83 3.27
C PRO A 254 -2.72 -16.11 4.51
N ILE A 255 -4.05 -15.99 4.60
CA ILE A 255 -4.74 -15.36 5.73
C ILE A 255 -5.63 -16.38 6.43
N GLY A 256 -5.45 -16.52 7.75
CA GLY A 256 -6.31 -17.34 8.62
C GLY A 256 -5.55 -18.41 9.41
N ALA A 257 -6.26 -19.18 10.23
CA ALA A 257 -5.69 -20.23 11.09
C ALA A 257 -5.37 -21.54 10.34
N ALA A 258 -6.08 -21.82 9.25
CA ALA A 258 -5.92 -22.92 8.33
C ALA A 258 -6.21 -22.48 6.87
N PRO A 259 -5.42 -21.55 6.29
CA PRO A 259 -5.62 -21.05 4.93
C PRO A 259 -5.45 -22.16 3.87
N TRP A 260 -4.83 -23.27 4.29
CA TRP A 260 -4.64 -24.50 3.55
C TRP A 260 -5.72 -25.57 3.84
N SER A 261 -6.89 -25.21 4.41
CA SER A 261 -8.00 -26.17 4.67
C SER A 261 -9.07 -26.24 3.58
N GLY A 262 -9.28 -25.17 2.82
CA GLY A 262 -10.27 -25.13 1.72
C GLY A 262 -11.67 -24.74 2.22
N ALA A 263 -11.82 -24.50 3.53
CA ALA A 263 -13.03 -24.02 4.16
C ALA A 263 -12.76 -22.69 4.88
N GLY A 264 -13.15 -21.58 4.25
CA GLY A 264 -13.38 -20.29 4.93
C GLY A 264 -12.20 -19.32 5.08
N GLU A 265 -11.03 -19.59 4.49
CA GLU A 265 -9.84 -18.75 4.63
C GLU A 265 -9.05 -18.64 3.30
N HIS A 266 -8.39 -17.51 3.08
CA HIS A 266 -7.81 -17.13 1.79
C HIS A 266 -6.38 -17.69 1.64
N PRO A 267 -6.03 -18.37 0.53
CA PRO A 267 -4.74 -19.05 0.35
C PRO A 267 -3.56 -18.08 0.16
N GLY A 268 -3.85 -16.80 -0.04
CA GLY A 268 -2.88 -15.77 -0.42
C GLY A 268 -2.89 -15.55 -1.92
N VAL A 269 -2.47 -14.37 -2.35
CA VAL A 269 -2.14 -14.11 -3.77
C VAL A 269 -0.70 -14.57 -4.05
N LEU A 270 0.18 -14.44 -3.06
CA LEU A 270 1.57 -14.87 -3.11
C LEU A 270 1.80 -16.06 -2.18
N VAL A 271 2.65 -16.97 -2.63
CA VAL A 271 3.17 -18.02 -1.74
C VAL A 271 4.26 -17.42 -0.87
N PRO A 272 4.32 -17.75 0.44
CA PRO A 272 5.39 -17.28 1.30
C PRO A 272 6.79 -17.61 0.77
N ASP A 273 7.72 -16.71 1.07
CA ASP A 273 9.13 -16.87 0.73
C ASP A 273 9.73 -18.13 1.37
N SER A 274 10.81 -18.61 0.78
CA SER A 274 11.54 -19.80 1.23
C SER A 274 13.04 -19.56 1.18
N GLY A 275 13.85 -20.46 1.76
CA GLY A 275 15.31 -20.32 1.72
C GLY A 275 15.92 -20.26 0.31
N SER A 276 15.17 -20.67 -0.71
CA SER A 276 15.60 -20.67 -2.12
C SER A 276 14.91 -19.61 -2.99
N PHE A 277 13.95 -18.85 -2.45
CA PHE A 277 13.20 -17.86 -3.22
C PHE A 277 12.72 -16.72 -2.33
N VAL A 278 12.97 -15.49 -2.78
CA VAL A 278 12.55 -14.25 -2.12
C VAL A 278 11.74 -13.43 -3.11
N THR A 279 10.55 -13.02 -2.70
CA THR A 279 9.73 -12.06 -3.42
C THR A 279 10.44 -10.71 -3.40
N ARG A 280 10.67 -10.11 -4.57
CA ARG A 280 11.33 -8.80 -4.67
C ARG A 280 11.09 -8.13 -6.01
N SER A 281 11.24 -6.82 -6.07
CA SER A 281 11.19 -6.03 -7.30
C SER A 281 12.47 -5.22 -7.49
N ASP A 282 12.83 -4.98 -8.76
CA ASP A 282 13.91 -4.07 -9.15
C ASP A 282 13.42 -2.63 -9.40
N ALA A 283 12.15 -2.32 -9.09
CA ALA A 283 11.53 -1.03 -9.39
C ALA A 283 12.30 0.17 -8.83
N LEU A 284 12.76 0.08 -7.59
CA LEU A 284 13.69 1.06 -7.02
C LEU A 284 15.11 0.52 -7.08
N SER A 285 15.97 1.14 -7.89
CA SER A 285 17.37 0.76 -8.00
C SER A 285 18.18 1.10 -6.74
N PRO A 286 19.43 0.59 -6.61
CA PRO A 286 20.34 1.01 -5.54
C PRO A 286 20.64 2.51 -5.52
N ASP A 287 20.51 3.19 -6.66
CA ASP A 287 20.75 4.63 -6.80
C ASP A 287 19.49 5.48 -6.55
N PHE A 288 18.41 4.88 -6.01
CA PHE A 288 17.17 5.57 -5.70
C PHE A 288 17.40 6.81 -4.85
N LYS A 289 16.82 7.93 -5.31
CA LYS A 289 16.79 9.19 -4.58
C LYS A 289 15.43 9.86 -4.74
N MET A 290 14.92 10.37 -3.65
CA MET A 290 13.74 11.21 -3.60
C MET A 290 14.13 12.56 -2.98
N ARG A 291 14.05 13.62 -3.77
CA ARG A 291 14.20 14.99 -3.30
C ARG A 291 12.85 15.63 -3.17
N VAL A 292 12.52 16.08 -1.96
CA VAL A 292 11.25 16.73 -1.63
C VAL A 292 11.51 18.13 -1.09
N VAL A 293 10.80 19.12 -1.61
CA VAL A 293 10.84 20.51 -1.13
C VAL A 293 9.51 20.82 -0.44
N ALA A 294 9.59 21.25 0.81
CA ALA A 294 8.45 21.71 1.60
C ALA A 294 8.61 23.18 1.99
N GLU A 295 7.52 23.92 1.95
CA GLU A 295 7.47 25.26 2.55
C GLU A 295 7.17 25.13 4.04
N SER A 296 7.99 25.76 4.86
CA SER A 296 7.74 25.84 6.30
C SER A 296 6.83 27.03 6.58
N ASN A 297 5.67 26.75 7.17
CA ASN A 297 4.82 27.78 7.74
C ASN A 297 5.06 27.99 9.24
N LEU A 298 6.12 27.39 9.78
CA LEU A 298 6.57 27.71 11.13
C LEU A 298 7.33 29.04 11.15
N ARG A 299 7.04 29.89 12.14
CA ARG A 299 7.80 31.10 12.44
C ARG A 299 8.38 31.01 13.82
N TRP A 300 9.69 31.16 13.92
CA TRP A 300 10.35 31.29 15.21
C TRP A 300 10.08 32.68 15.77
N VAL A 301 9.75 32.75 17.06
CA VAL A 301 9.64 34.00 17.81
C VAL A 301 10.30 33.85 19.17
N SER A 302 10.96 34.92 19.62
CA SER A 302 11.40 35.08 21.00
C SER A 302 10.40 35.90 21.80
N GLY A 303 10.21 35.51 23.05
CA GLY A 303 9.27 36.15 23.95
C GLY A 303 9.66 35.98 25.41
N VAL A 304 8.69 36.22 26.28
CA VAL A 304 8.86 36.14 27.73
C VAL A 304 7.74 35.28 28.31
N ASP A 305 8.12 34.25 29.06
CA ASP A 305 7.35 33.67 30.14
C ASP A 305 7.56 34.56 31.37
N LEU A 306 6.53 35.24 31.84
CA LEU A 306 6.55 36.19 32.96
C LEU A 306 7.01 35.53 34.25
N SER A 307 6.81 34.21 34.39
CA SER A 307 7.16 33.44 35.57
C SER A 307 8.56 32.83 35.52
N LYS A 308 9.10 32.55 34.32
CA LYS A 308 10.40 31.86 34.14
C LYS A 308 11.47 32.65 33.39
N GLY A 309 11.06 33.57 32.52
CA GLY A 309 11.91 34.49 31.77
C GLY A 309 11.86 34.31 30.25
N ALA A 310 12.92 34.73 29.56
CA ALA A 310 12.98 34.66 28.11
C ALA A 310 13.01 33.21 27.60
N GLY A 311 12.37 33.01 26.44
CA GLY A 311 12.35 31.74 25.74
C GLY A 311 11.93 31.91 24.28
N ASP A 312 11.83 30.78 23.59
CA ASP A 312 11.55 30.69 22.17
C ASP A 312 10.38 29.77 21.86
N MET A 313 9.64 30.07 20.81
CA MET A 313 8.59 29.20 20.31
C MET A 313 8.46 29.26 18.79
N PHE A 314 7.90 28.20 18.21
CA PHE A 314 7.44 28.19 16.83
C PHE A 314 5.93 28.41 16.77
N LEU A 315 5.52 29.41 15.99
CA LEU A 315 4.14 29.68 15.62
C LEU A 315 3.82 29.00 14.30
N GLN A 316 2.65 28.39 14.18
CA GLN A 316 2.15 27.91 12.90
C GLN A 316 1.36 29.04 12.22
N GLU A 317 1.78 29.42 11.02
CA GLU A 317 1.00 30.27 10.11
C GLU A 317 0.23 29.38 9.13
N GLY A 318 -1.03 29.70 8.83
CA GLY A 318 -1.85 28.90 7.89
C GLY A 318 -2.24 27.50 8.40
N ASP A 319 -2.75 26.68 7.47
CA ASP A 319 -3.49 25.46 7.81
C ASP A 319 -2.60 24.26 8.16
N ALA A 320 -1.34 24.24 7.70
CA ALA A 320 -0.37 23.19 7.98
C ALA A 320 1.02 23.77 8.25
N ALA A 321 1.77 23.14 9.14
CA ALA A 321 3.12 23.60 9.51
C ALA A 321 4.18 23.34 8.42
N LEU A 322 4.00 22.30 7.60
CA LEU A 322 4.71 22.08 6.34
C LEU A 322 3.68 21.99 5.22
N ALA A 323 3.96 22.68 4.11
CA ALA A 323 3.19 22.55 2.87
C ALA A 323 4.06 21.87 1.82
N PHE A 324 3.57 20.76 1.27
CA PHE A 324 4.20 20.07 0.15
C PHE A 324 3.48 20.43 -1.15
N ASP A 325 4.17 20.26 -2.26
CA ASP A 325 3.54 20.23 -3.58
C ASP A 325 4.24 19.13 -4.36
N PHE A 326 3.66 17.94 -4.33
CA PHE A 326 4.19 16.76 -4.99
C PHE A 326 3.87 16.75 -6.49
N LEU A 327 2.93 17.59 -6.93
CA LEU A 327 2.58 17.74 -8.34
C LEU A 327 3.62 18.56 -9.09
N ASP A 328 4.30 19.50 -8.42
CA ASP A 328 5.39 20.28 -9.01
C ASP A 328 6.66 19.40 -9.20
N PRO A 329 7.12 19.20 -10.46
CA PRO A 329 8.32 18.41 -10.75
C PRO A 329 9.64 19.04 -10.25
N GLU A 330 9.65 20.34 -9.94
CA GLU A 330 10.81 20.98 -9.30
C GLU A 330 10.83 20.75 -7.78
N ARG A 331 9.67 20.47 -7.17
CA ARG A 331 9.53 20.24 -5.72
C ARG A 331 9.57 18.78 -5.30
N LEU A 332 9.13 17.87 -6.18
CA LEU A 332 9.35 16.44 -6.03
C LEU A 332 10.15 15.92 -7.22
N GLN A 333 11.34 15.40 -6.94
CA GLN A 333 12.19 14.71 -7.91
C GLN A 333 12.44 13.28 -7.42
N ILE A 334 12.20 12.31 -8.30
CA ILE A 334 12.42 10.90 -8.02
C ILE A 334 13.37 10.38 -9.09
N GLU A 335 14.50 9.83 -8.65
CA GLU A 335 15.54 9.24 -9.49
C GLU A 335 15.79 7.79 -9.10
N GLY A 336 16.40 7.02 -10.00
CA GLY A 336 16.77 5.64 -9.73
C GLY A 336 15.57 4.67 -9.74
N VAL A 337 14.53 4.97 -10.52
CA VAL A 337 13.44 4.02 -10.83
C VAL A 337 13.80 3.26 -12.10
N ALA A 338 13.63 1.94 -12.11
CA ALA A 338 13.91 1.11 -13.29
C ALA A 338 12.99 1.51 -14.46
N ALA A 339 13.52 1.50 -15.68
CA ALA A 339 12.73 1.88 -16.86
C ALA A 339 11.58 0.90 -17.15
N ASN A 340 11.85 -0.41 -17.00
CA ASN A 340 10.88 -1.49 -17.17
C ASN A 340 10.96 -2.41 -15.93
N PRO A 341 10.36 -1.99 -14.80
CA PRO A 341 10.41 -2.74 -13.55
C PRO A 341 9.81 -4.14 -13.68
N THR A 342 10.40 -5.06 -12.94
CA THR A 342 10.02 -6.45 -12.83
C THR A 342 9.91 -6.90 -11.37
N MET A 343 9.29 -8.06 -11.16
CA MET A 343 9.12 -8.67 -9.86
C MET A 343 9.42 -10.18 -9.92
N ASP A 344 10.25 -10.64 -9.00
CA ASP A 344 10.34 -12.05 -8.62
C ASP A 344 9.18 -12.35 -7.68
N MET A 345 8.35 -13.35 -7.98
CA MET A 345 7.23 -13.75 -7.14
C MET A 345 6.92 -15.24 -7.21
N ARG A 346 6.25 -15.76 -6.17
CA ARG A 346 5.67 -17.10 -6.20
C ARG A 346 4.16 -17.03 -6.29
N PHE A 347 3.62 -17.73 -7.28
CA PHE A 347 2.19 -17.82 -7.53
C PHE A 347 1.70 -19.25 -7.32
N SER A 348 0.52 -19.40 -6.74
CA SER A 348 -0.14 -20.68 -6.57
C SER A 348 -1.65 -20.51 -6.68
N LEU A 349 -2.30 -21.53 -7.22
CA LEU A 349 -3.74 -21.70 -7.16
C LEU A 349 -4.03 -22.95 -6.37
N ARG A 350 -5.21 -22.95 -5.75
CA ARG A 350 -5.60 -24.03 -4.88
C ARG A 350 -6.87 -24.69 -5.34
N GLU A 351 -6.79 -25.99 -5.51
CA GLU A 351 -7.92 -26.87 -5.77
C GLU A 351 -8.77 -27.12 -4.51
N LYS A 352 -10.05 -27.38 -4.71
CA LYS A 352 -10.94 -27.92 -3.69
C LYS A 352 -10.61 -29.40 -3.44
N ALA A 353 -10.71 -29.83 -2.18
CA ALA A 353 -10.75 -31.27 -1.90
C ALA A 353 -12.00 -31.93 -2.51
N GLY A 354 -11.80 -32.74 -3.54
CA GLY A 354 -12.82 -33.58 -4.18
C GLY A 354 -13.59 -32.90 -5.31
N ILE A 355 -14.18 -33.74 -6.16
CA ILE A 355 -14.91 -33.38 -7.36
C ILE A 355 -16.01 -32.34 -7.09
N VAL A 356 -16.08 -31.36 -7.99
CA VAL A 356 -17.13 -30.35 -8.10
C VAL A 356 -18.12 -30.79 -9.18
N PRO A 357 -19.33 -31.21 -8.79
CA PRO A 357 -20.35 -31.60 -9.76
C PRO A 357 -20.91 -30.40 -10.51
N SER A 358 -21.23 -30.61 -11.79
CA SER A 358 -22.03 -29.69 -12.59
C SER A 358 -23.49 -29.64 -12.12
N CYS A 359 -24.15 -28.51 -12.31
CA CYS A 359 -25.57 -28.37 -12.03
C CYS A 359 -26.41 -28.88 -13.22
N THR A 360 -27.00 -30.07 -13.08
CA THR A 360 -27.75 -30.73 -14.16
C THR A 360 -29.27 -30.80 -13.93
N GLU A 361 -29.76 -30.47 -12.73
CA GLU A 361 -31.18 -30.52 -12.38
C GLU A 361 -31.99 -29.45 -13.13
N THR A 362 -32.74 -29.84 -14.15
CA THR A 362 -33.59 -28.94 -14.95
C THR A 362 -35.01 -28.85 -14.36
N PRO A 363 -35.60 -27.63 -14.18
CA PRO A 363 -35.12 -26.34 -14.68
C PRO A 363 -34.27 -25.53 -13.68
N ALA A 364 -34.08 -25.98 -12.44
CA ALA A 364 -33.43 -25.19 -11.39
C ALA A 364 -32.03 -24.70 -11.80
N CYS A 365 -31.22 -25.57 -12.41
CA CYS A 365 -29.86 -25.28 -12.84
C CYS A 365 -29.77 -24.31 -14.02
N GLN A 366 -30.85 -24.03 -14.74
CA GLN A 366 -30.88 -22.98 -15.77
C GLN A 366 -30.74 -21.57 -15.18
N ALA A 367 -30.83 -21.44 -13.85
CA ALA A 367 -30.55 -20.21 -13.11
C ALA A 367 -29.24 -20.26 -12.31
N ASN A 368 -28.37 -21.27 -12.53
CA ASN A 368 -27.12 -21.42 -11.77
C ASN A 368 -26.03 -20.43 -12.21
N PHE A 369 -25.98 -19.27 -11.56
CA PHE A 369 -25.01 -18.20 -11.79
C PHE A 369 -24.31 -17.79 -10.49
N PRO A 370 -23.17 -17.08 -10.53
CA PRO A 370 -22.45 -16.65 -9.32
C PRO A 370 -23.31 -15.91 -8.28
N ASP A 371 -24.28 -15.11 -8.74
CA ASP A 371 -25.18 -14.33 -7.86
C ASP A 371 -26.44 -15.12 -7.44
N THR A 372 -26.73 -16.22 -8.14
CA THR A 372 -27.88 -17.10 -7.88
C THR A 372 -27.43 -18.57 -7.91
N PRO A 373 -26.54 -18.99 -6.98
CA PRO A 373 -26.01 -20.34 -6.99
C PRO A 373 -27.11 -21.37 -6.68
N VAL A 374 -27.06 -22.50 -7.37
CA VAL A 374 -27.99 -23.62 -7.24
C VAL A 374 -27.22 -24.88 -6.86
N GLY A 375 -27.83 -25.70 -5.98
CA GLY A 375 -27.22 -26.93 -5.46
C GLY A 375 -26.22 -26.66 -4.34
N THR A 376 -25.69 -27.74 -3.76
CA THR A 376 -24.64 -27.68 -2.73
C THR A 376 -23.37 -28.28 -3.28
N GLY A 377 -22.25 -27.56 -3.13
CA GLY A 377 -20.94 -28.03 -3.61
C GLY A 377 -20.72 -27.85 -5.11
N THR A 378 -21.64 -27.16 -5.80
CA THR A 378 -21.45 -26.71 -7.19
C THR A 378 -20.49 -25.54 -7.23
N VAL A 379 -19.92 -25.26 -8.41
CA VAL A 379 -18.86 -24.26 -8.62
C VAL A 379 -19.14 -22.89 -7.99
N TRP A 380 -20.40 -22.43 -7.96
CA TRP A 380 -20.77 -21.12 -7.41
C TRP A 380 -21.03 -21.08 -5.90
N THR A 381 -21.11 -22.25 -5.25
CA THR A 381 -21.26 -22.35 -3.79
C THR A 381 -19.94 -22.51 -3.05
N LEU A 382 -18.84 -22.61 -3.79
CA LEU A 382 -17.50 -22.79 -3.25
C LEU A 382 -16.84 -21.44 -2.93
N PRO A 383 -15.81 -21.42 -2.06
CA PRO A 383 -14.96 -20.26 -1.90
C PRO A 383 -14.37 -19.81 -3.24
N ARG A 384 -14.57 -18.53 -3.56
CA ARG A 384 -14.26 -17.90 -4.84
C ARG A 384 -12.80 -18.08 -5.30
N TRP A 385 -11.85 -18.06 -4.38
CA TRP A 385 -10.42 -18.15 -4.65
C TRP A 385 -9.91 -19.56 -4.99
N LEU A 386 -10.79 -20.58 -5.05
CA LEU A 386 -10.40 -21.93 -5.46
C LEU A 386 -10.27 -22.03 -6.99
N LEU A 387 -9.53 -23.03 -7.46
CA LEU A 387 -9.27 -23.27 -8.87
C LEU A 387 -10.57 -23.45 -9.67
N GLU A 388 -11.53 -24.21 -9.16
CA GLU A 388 -12.75 -24.54 -9.89
C GLU A 388 -13.65 -23.31 -10.08
N PRO A 389 -13.91 -22.46 -9.08
CA PRO A 389 -14.60 -21.19 -9.29
C PRO A 389 -13.85 -20.21 -10.20
N ILE A 390 -12.51 -20.19 -10.17
CA ILE A 390 -11.70 -19.37 -11.09
C ILE A 390 -11.91 -19.86 -12.54
N VAL A 391 -11.77 -21.15 -12.79
CA VAL A 391 -11.99 -21.77 -14.11
C VAL A 391 -13.44 -21.57 -14.56
N GLY A 392 -14.40 -21.82 -13.68
CA GLY A 392 -15.82 -21.62 -13.95
C GLY A 392 -16.12 -20.16 -14.32
N LYS A 393 -15.59 -19.20 -13.57
CA LYS A 393 -15.76 -17.76 -13.84
C LYS A 393 -15.14 -17.37 -15.18
N ALA A 394 -13.94 -17.85 -15.47
CA ALA A 394 -13.28 -17.55 -16.74
C ALA A 394 -14.05 -18.15 -17.93
N GLY A 395 -14.57 -19.38 -17.78
CA GLY A 395 -15.45 -20.01 -18.75
C GLY A 395 -16.77 -19.26 -18.94
N LEU A 396 -17.40 -18.80 -17.85
CA LEU A 396 -18.60 -17.97 -17.89
C LEU A 396 -18.34 -16.69 -18.67
N SER A 397 -17.32 -15.90 -18.31
CA SER A 397 -17.00 -14.64 -18.99
C SER A 397 -16.68 -14.84 -20.48
N THR A 398 -16.09 -15.97 -20.84
CA THR A 398 -15.78 -16.30 -22.25
C THR A 398 -17.02 -16.67 -23.05
N TYR A 399 -17.95 -17.42 -22.45
CA TYR A 399 -19.01 -18.13 -23.18
C TYR A 399 -20.44 -17.77 -22.76
N GLU A 400 -20.66 -16.82 -21.87
CA GLU A 400 -22.00 -16.43 -21.39
C GLU A 400 -22.95 -16.01 -22.52
N GLN A 401 -22.43 -15.45 -23.62
CA GLN A 401 -23.22 -15.06 -24.79
C GLN A 401 -23.31 -16.14 -25.87
N ARG A 402 -22.76 -17.34 -25.63
CA ARG A 402 -22.64 -18.38 -26.66
C ARG A 402 -24.01 -18.91 -27.08
N THR A 403 -24.27 -18.86 -28.38
CA THR A 403 -25.39 -19.58 -29.02
C THR A 403 -24.92 -20.44 -30.18
N PHE A 404 -25.31 -21.71 -30.21
CA PHE A 404 -24.87 -22.66 -31.23
C PHE A 404 -25.93 -23.71 -31.48
N GLU A 405 -26.03 -24.17 -32.72
CA GLU A 405 -26.78 -25.37 -33.05
C GLU A 405 -26.13 -26.02 -34.25
N LYS A 406 -25.78 -27.29 -34.13
CA LYS A 406 -25.39 -28.09 -35.27
C LYS A 406 -25.85 -29.52 -35.08
N CYS A 407 -26.47 -30.04 -36.12
CA CYS A 407 -26.73 -31.46 -36.24
C CYS A 407 -25.62 -32.10 -37.07
N TYR A 408 -24.88 -33.00 -36.45
CA TYR A 408 -23.74 -33.69 -37.04
C TYR A 408 -24.16 -34.97 -37.76
N LEU A 409 -25.23 -35.63 -37.29
CA LEU A 409 -25.84 -36.77 -37.96
C LEU A 409 -27.36 -36.63 -38.00
N THR A 410 -27.91 -36.68 -39.21
CA THR A 410 -29.36 -36.73 -39.42
C THR A 410 -29.76 -38.10 -39.96
N PHE A 411 -30.89 -38.62 -39.48
CA PHE A 411 -31.51 -39.83 -40.03
C PHE A 411 -33.02 -39.66 -40.05
N ASN A 412 -33.65 -39.88 -41.20
CA ASN A 412 -35.06 -39.60 -41.45
C ASN A 412 -35.47 -38.17 -41.07
N GLN A 413 -34.64 -37.18 -41.42
CA GLN A 413 -34.83 -35.74 -41.10
C GLN A 413 -34.84 -35.41 -39.59
N GLN A 414 -34.54 -36.37 -38.72
CA GLN A 414 -34.36 -36.13 -37.28
C GLN A 414 -32.88 -36.03 -36.95
N CYS A 415 -32.54 -35.11 -36.03
CA CYS A 415 -31.18 -35.03 -35.53
C CYS A 415 -30.90 -36.19 -34.57
N ARG A 416 -29.97 -37.06 -34.96
CA ARG A 416 -29.52 -38.19 -34.13
C ARG A 416 -28.37 -37.81 -33.24
N THR A 417 -27.47 -36.97 -33.77
CA THR A 417 -26.26 -36.54 -33.06
C THR A 417 -26.05 -35.07 -33.32
N GLY A 418 -25.99 -34.25 -32.28
CA GLY A 418 -25.92 -32.80 -32.41
C GLY A 418 -25.66 -32.10 -31.09
N VAL A 419 -25.30 -30.82 -31.17
CA VAL A 419 -25.08 -29.96 -30.01
C VAL A 419 -25.94 -28.71 -30.15
N LYS A 420 -26.59 -28.31 -29.06
CA LYS A 420 -27.35 -27.07 -28.94
C LYS A 420 -26.84 -26.29 -27.74
N ILE A 421 -26.59 -24.99 -27.93
CA ILE A 421 -26.15 -24.07 -26.88
C ILE A 421 -27.03 -22.82 -26.95
N GLY A 422 -27.76 -22.50 -25.88
CA GLY A 422 -28.63 -21.31 -25.83
C GLY A 422 -29.72 -21.26 -26.90
N ARG A 423 -30.38 -22.40 -27.15
CA ARG A 423 -31.45 -22.57 -28.15
C ARG A 423 -32.73 -23.11 -27.53
N ASP A 424 -33.82 -23.08 -28.30
CA ASP A 424 -35.11 -23.67 -27.92
C ASP A 424 -35.70 -23.14 -26.60
N GLY A 425 -35.47 -21.86 -26.30
CA GLY A 425 -35.95 -21.21 -25.08
C GLY A 425 -35.05 -21.41 -23.85
N ASN A 426 -33.95 -22.15 -23.98
CA ASN A 426 -32.94 -22.27 -22.92
C ASN A 426 -32.07 -21.01 -22.82
N PRO A 427 -31.53 -20.68 -21.64
CA PRO A 427 -30.65 -19.52 -21.46
C PRO A 427 -29.35 -19.65 -22.27
N LEU A 428 -28.72 -18.51 -22.56
CA LEU A 428 -27.43 -18.47 -23.27
C LEU A 428 -26.38 -19.33 -22.55
N GLY A 429 -25.52 -20.02 -23.30
CA GLY A 429 -24.55 -20.96 -22.75
C GLY A 429 -25.11 -22.31 -22.26
N TRP A 430 -26.43 -22.48 -22.11
CA TRP A 430 -27.02 -23.78 -21.72
C TRP A 430 -26.87 -24.81 -22.82
N THR A 431 -26.18 -25.91 -22.52
CA THR A 431 -25.72 -26.90 -23.49
C THR A 431 -26.54 -28.18 -23.39
N ILE A 432 -26.99 -28.68 -24.54
CA ILE A 432 -27.69 -29.96 -24.69
C ILE A 432 -27.01 -30.76 -25.79
N PHE A 433 -26.56 -31.96 -25.45
CA PHE A 433 -26.08 -32.95 -26.41
C PHE A 433 -27.24 -33.86 -26.80
N ASN A 434 -27.53 -33.92 -28.11
CA ASN A 434 -28.45 -34.90 -28.65
C ASN A 434 -27.64 -36.15 -29.01
N ASN A 435 -27.97 -37.28 -28.40
CA ASN A 435 -27.49 -38.60 -28.83
C ASN A 435 -28.63 -39.62 -28.83
N GLN A 436 -29.09 -39.96 -30.02
CA GLN A 436 -30.13 -40.98 -30.26
C GLN A 436 -29.58 -42.19 -31.01
N ILE A 437 -28.25 -42.34 -31.07
CA ILE A 437 -27.62 -43.52 -31.65
C ILE A 437 -27.63 -44.62 -30.58
N SER A 438 -28.19 -45.77 -30.94
CA SER A 438 -28.03 -47.01 -30.18
C SER A 438 -27.55 -48.11 -31.11
N PHE A 439 -26.53 -48.85 -30.67
CA PHE A 439 -26.03 -50.02 -31.38
C PHE A 439 -26.60 -51.28 -30.72
N SER A 440 -27.05 -52.24 -31.53
CA SER A 440 -27.66 -53.46 -31.01
C SER A 440 -26.64 -54.28 -30.21
N GLY A 441 -26.90 -54.49 -28.92
CA GLY A 441 -26.02 -55.29 -28.04
C GLY A 441 -25.01 -54.47 -27.23
N GLU A 442 -24.97 -53.14 -27.41
CA GLU A 442 -24.14 -52.23 -26.62
C GLU A 442 -25.02 -51.34 -25.72
N PRO A 443 -24.52 -50.92 -24.54
CA PRO A 443 -25.19 -49.91 -23.73
C PRO A 443 -25.33 -48.60 -24.53
N PRO A 444 -26.38 -47.79 -24.25
CA PRO A 444 -26.48 -46.47 -24.86
C PRO A 444 -25.26 -45.64 -24.46
N LEU A 445 -24.67 -44.98 -25.45
CA LEU A 445 -23.55 -44.06 -25.26
C LEU A 445 -23.99 -42.91 -24.35
N SER A 446 -23.22 -42.65 -23.30
CA SER A 446 -23.45 -41.51 -22.43
C SER A 446 -23.12 -40.22 -23.16
N VAL A 447 -23.88 -39.17 -22.88
CA VAL A 447 -23.54 -37.80 -23.27
C VAL A 447 -23.73 -36.90 -22.05
N PRO A 448 -23.10 -35.70 -22.03
CA PRO A 448 -23.29 -34.79 -20.93
C PRO A 448 -24.78 -34.47 -20.74
N GLU A 449 -25.24 -34.58 -19.50
CA GLU A 449 -26.55 -34.08 -19.09
C GLU A 449 -26.66 -32.58 -19.40
N PRO A 450 -27.88 -32.04 -19.61
CA PRO A 450 -28.08 -30.61 -19.80
C PRO A 450 -27.46 -29.79 -18.67
N GLN A 451 -26.54 -28.89 -19.02
CA GLN A 451 -25.77 -28.05 -18.08
C GLN A 451 -25.22 -26.82 -18.80
N PHE A 452 -24.66 -25.86 -18.06
CA PHE A 452 -23.99 -24.73 -18.71
C PHE A 452 -22.64 -25.10 -19.31
N LEU A 453 -22.25 -24.45 -20.42
CA LEU A 453 -20.99 -24.70 -21.11
C LEU A 453 -19.77 -24.51 -20.20
N TRP A 454 -19.78 -23.50 -19.32
CA TRP A 454 -18.68 -23.28 -18.37
C TRP A 454 -18.58 -24.36 -17.27
N GLU A 455 -19.69 -25.01 -16.92
CA GLU A 455 -19.67 -26.15 -15.99
C GLU A 455 -19.10 -27.39 -16.69
N LEU A 456 -19.47 -27.62 -17.95
CA LEU A 456 -18.87 -28.67 -18.77
C LEU A 456 -17.35 -28.47 -18.94
N LEU A 457 -16.91 -27.23 -19.18
CA LEU A 457 -15.47 -26.92 -19.25
C LEU A 457 -14.78 -27.09 -17.88
N SER A 458 -15.48 -26.82 -16.77
CA SER A 458 -14.96 -27.05 -15.42
C SER A 458 -14.80 -28.54 -15.11
N GLU A 459 -15.70 -29.40 -15.63
CA GLU A 459 -15.54 -30.86 -15.56
C GLU A 459 -14.29 -31.32 -16.33
N VAL A 460 -14.11 -30.84 -17.57
CA VAL A 460 -12.91 -31.14 -18.37
C VAL A 460 -11.64 -30.65 -17.67
N ALA A 461 -11.67 -29.47 -17.06
CA ALA A 461 -10.54 -28.91 -16.34
C ALA A 461 -10.14 -29.74 -15.11
N GLN A 462 -11.12 -30.20 -14.31
CA GLN A 462 -10.87 -31.06 -13.16
C GLN A 462 -10.14 -32.34 -13.58
N VAL A 463 -10.64 -33.01 -14.62
CA VAL A 463 -9.99 -34.23 -15.12
C VAL A 463 -8.60 -33.94 -15.69
N ALA A 464 -8.43 -32.89 -16.48
CA ALA A 464 -7.14 -32.54 -17.07
C ALA A 464 -6.07 -32.14 -16.03
N VAL A 465 -6.49 -31.61 -14.88
CA VAL A 465 -5.58 -31.28 -13.78
C VAL A 465 -5.11 -32.54 -13.04
N HIS A 466 -5.96 -33.56 -12.93
CA HIS A 466 -5.64 -34.82 -12.27
C HIS A 466 -4.94 -35.85 -13.17
N ASP A 467 -5.16 -35.76 -14.47
CA ASP A 467 -4.56 -36.60 -15.52
C ASP A 467 -3.78 -35.71 -16.51
N PRO A 468 -2.62 -35.17 -16.08
CA PRO A 468 -1.82 -34.26 -16.88
C PRO A 468 -1.13 -34.93 -18.09
N ASP A 469 -1.01 -36.26 -18.15
CA ASP A 469 -0.47 -36.96 -19.31
C ASP A 469 -1.57 -37.41 -20.30
N GLY A 470 -2.82 -37.55 -19.84
CA GLY A 470 -4.00 -37.86 -20.63
C GLY A 470 -4.21 -39.32 -20.95
N ASP A 471 -3.65 -40.22 -20.15
CA ASP A 471 -3.77 -41.66 -20.34
C ASP A 471 -5.08 -42.25 -19.75
N GLY A 472 -5.84 -41.44 -19.01
CA GLY A 472 -7.08 -41.80 -18.33
C GLY A 472 -6.89 -42.29 -16.89
N VAL A 473 -5.66 -42.24 -16.37
CA VAL A 473 -5.31 -42.60 -14.99
C VAL A 473 -4.90 -41.34 -14.23
N PRO A 474 -5.58 -40.98 -13.13
CA PRO A 474 -5.18 -39.84 -12.32
C PRO A 474 -3.78 -40.01 -11.72
N ASP A 475 -2.86 -39.10 -12.05
CA ASP A 475 -1.52 -38.98 -11.46
C ASP A 475 -1.53 -38.16 -10.17
N ILE A 476 -2.44 -37.18 -10.11
CA ILE A 476 -2.59 -36.24 -9.00
C ILE A 476 -3.92 -36.55 -8.33
N ALA A 477 -3.90 -36.79 -7.02
CA ALA A 477 -5.13 -37.05 -6.28
C ALA A 477 -5.97 -35.78 -6.13
N GLU A 478 -7.29 -35.95 -6.06
CA GLU A 478 -8.27 -34.91 -5.75
C GLU A 478 -7.89 -34.10 -4.50
N GLY A 479 -7.75 -32.77 -4.66
CA GLY A 479 -7.34 -31.85 -3.61
C GLY A 479 -5.82 -31.67 -3.45
N GLU A 480 -5.01 -32.42 -4.19
CA GLU A 480 -3.55 -32.32 -4.19
C GLU A 480 -3.01 -31.45 -5.35
N ALA A 481 -3.86 -30.94 -6.25
CA ALA A 481 -3.43 -30.05 -7.30
C ALA A 481 -3.18 -28.62 -6.76
N THR A 482 -1.99 -28.43 -6.19
CA THR A 482 -1.57 -27.16 -5.58
C THR A 482 -0.27 -26.66 -6.23
N PRO A 483 -0.31 -26.25 -7.52
CA PRO A 483 0.90 -25.84 -8.23
C PRO A 483 1.56 -24.64 -7.58
N VAL A 484 2.89 -24.62 -7.53
CA VAL A 484 3.64 -23.44 -7.09
C VAL A 484 4.69 -23.04 -8.12
N PHE A 485 4.48 -21.89 -8.75
CA PHE A 485 5.39 -21.33 -9.74
C PHE A 485 6.35 -20.34 -9.10
N ALA A 486 7.65 -20.57 -9.26
CA ALA A 486 8.70 -19.61 -8.92
C ALA A 486 9.01 -18.75 -10.16
N LEU A 487 8.41 -17.57 -10.23
CA LEU A 487 8.47 -16.69 -11.39
C LEU A 487 9.53 -15.61 -11.15
N HIS A 488 10.46 -15.48 -12.08
CA HIS A 488 11.53 -14.50 -12.02
C HIS A 488 11.33 -13.41 -13.08
N GLY A 489 11.58 -12.15 -12.70
CA GLY A 489 11.55 -11.02 -13.63
C GLY A 489 10.20 -10.81 -14.33
N VAL A 490 9.08 -11.05 -13.64
CA VAL A 490 7.74 -10.79 -14.18
C VAL A 490 7.57 -9.29 -14.36
N SER A 491 7.31 -8.83 -15.59
CA SER A 491 6.99 -7.41 -15.82
C SER A 491 5.70 -7.02 -15.11
N ILE A 492 5.75 -5.91 -14.37
CA ILE A 492 4.57 -5.36 -13.66
C ILE A 492 3.65 -4.54 -14.57
N GLY A 493 4.05 -4.32 -15.84
CA GLY A 493 3.23 -3.63 -16.83
C GLY A 493 3.20 -2.11 -16.75
N LEU A 494 4.05 -1.51 -15.89
CA LEU A 494 4.27 -0.07 -15.81
C LEU A 494 5.73 0.23 -16.14
N THR A 495 5.98 1.37 -16.77
CA THR A 495 7.31 1.94 -16.93
C THR A 495 7.70 2.76 -15.70
N GLY A 496 9.00 3.06 -15.54
CA GLY A 496 9.47 3.93 -14.47
C GLY A 496 8.89 5.35 -14.54
N GLU A 497 8.63 5.87 -15.74
CA GLU A 497 7.99 7.17 -15.94
C GLU A 497 6.53 7.17 -15.47
N GLU A 498 5.77 6.14 -15.84
CA GLU A 498 4.37 5.98 -15.40
C GLU A 498 4.27 5.77 -13.89
N ILE A 499 5.22 5.07 -13.27
CA ILE A 499 5.31 4.95 -11.82
C ILE A 499 5.41 6.33 -11.18
N ILE A 500 6.35 7.16 -11.64
CA ILE A 500 6.56 8.50 -11.07
C ILE A 500 5.32 9.38 -11.31
N GLU A 501 4.73 9.32 -12.51
CA GLU A 501 3.51 10.05 -12.85
C GLU A 501 2.35 9.70 -11.92
N GLN A 502 2.13 8.41 -11.64
CA GLN A 502 1.06 7.94 -10.77
C GLN A 502 1.34 8.18 -9.27
N MET A 503 2.61 8.18 -8.85
CA MET A 503 2.99 8.44 -7.46
C MET A 503 2.68 9.86 -7.00
N ARG A 504 2.85 10.86 -7.88
CA ARG A 504 2.66 12.29 -7.54
C ARG A 504 1.27 12.61 -6.97
N PRO A 505 0.15 12.30 -7.65
CA PRO A 505 -1.18 12.57 -7.10
C PRO A 505 -1.46 11.76 -5.83
N MET A 506 -0.96 10.52 -5.71
CA MET A 506 -1.11 9.73 -4.48
C MET A 506 -0.40 10.37 -3.28
N LEU A 507 0.81 10.89 -3.47
CA LEU A 507 1.51 11.63 -2.42
C LEU A 507 0.82 12.96 -2.10
N GLN A 508 0.31 13.67 -3.12
CA GLN A 508 -0.43 14.92 -2.95
C GLN A 508 -1.68 14.75 -2.09
N ASP A 509 -2.46 13.69 -2.32
CA ASP A 509 -3.67 13.40 -1.54
C ASP A 509 -3.37 13.09 -0.06
N GLN A 510 -2.11 12.80 0.28
CA GLN A 510 -1.64 12.45 1.62
C GLN A 510 -0.72 13.52 2.24
N GLU A 511 -0.64 14.73 1.64
CA GLU A 511 0.35 15.74 2.03
C GLU A 511 0.26 16.16 3.51
N GLY A 512 -0.96 16.29 4.05
CA GLY A 512 -1.17 16.73 5.43
C GLY A 512 -0.69 15.68 6.43
N TYR A 513 -0.93 14.40 6.14
CA TYR A 513 -0.43 13.29 6.94
C TYR A 513 1.10 13.20 6.86
N ILE A 514 1.67 13.33 5.67
CA ILE A 514 3.13 13.34 5.46
C ILE A 514 3.78 14.49 6.24
N ALA A 515 3.19 15.69 6.22
CA ALA A 515 3.65 16.84 7.01
C ALA A 515 3.64 16.55 8.52
N GLU A 516 2.56 15.95 9.02
CA GLU A 516 2.46 15.57 10.43
C GLU A 516 3.51 14.51 10.81
N VAL A 517 3.77 13.53 9.94
CA VAL A 517 4.77 12.48 10.19
C VAL A 517 6.18 13.07 10.28
N ILE A 518 6.56 13.94 9.33
CA ILE A 518 7.92 14.49 9.26
C ILE A 518 8.19 15.49 10.39
N LEU A 519 7.26 16.42 10.62
CA LEU A 519 7.45 17.49 11.58
C LEU A 519 7.05 17.06 13.01
N GLY A 520 6.10 16.14 13.11
CA GLY A 520 5.51 15.70 14.36
C GLY A 520 4.84 16.84 15.13
N ARG A 521 4.89 16.72 16.45
CA ARG A 521 4.40 17.74 17.39
C ARG A 521 5.45 18.83 17.55
N PHE A 522 5.56 19.73 16.57
CA PHE A 522 6.55 20.81 16.55
C PHE A 522 6.60 21.61 17.87
N TRP A 523 5.44 21.81 18.48
CA TRP A 523 5.25 22.54 19.73
C TRP A 523 5.85 21.88 20.97
N LYS A 524 6.32 20.63 20.91
CA LYS A 524 6.95 19.95 22.05
C LYS A 524 8.17 20.68 22.62
N ASN A 525 8.83 21.49 21.80
CA ASN A 525 10.02 22.24 22.19
C ASN A 525 9.73 23.75 22.31
N ASN A 526 8.46 24.16 22.27
CA ASN A 526 8.09 25.56 22.49
C ASN A 526 8.16 25.86 24.00
N ASP A 527 8.73 27.01 24.35
CA ASP A 527 8.64 27.56 25.70
C ASP A 527 7.23 28.10 26.00
N ALA A 528 6.92 28.28 27.29
CA ALA A 528 5.63 28.75 27.76
C ALA A 528 5.52 30.28 27.80
N LEU A 529 5.75 30.91 26.65
CA LEU A 529 5.71 32.36 26.53
C LEU A 529 4.30 32.89 26.85
N ASP A 530 4.22 34.04 27.52
CA ASP A 530 2.97 34.80 27.70
C ASP A 530 2.82 35.88 26.62
N PHE A 531 3.94 36.40 26.13
CA PHE A 531 3.95 37.33 25.01
C PHE A 531 5.26 37.24 24.21
N PHE A 532 5.20 37.68 22.96
CA PHE A 532 6.35 37.78 22.07
C PHE A 532 6.30 39.06 21.24
N TYR A 533 7.41 39.42 20.60
CA TYR A 533 7.55 40.63 19.79
C TYR A 533 7.81 40.27 18.33
N ARG A 534 6.91 40.68 17.42
CA ARG A 534 7.05 40.38 15.99
C ARG A 534 6.39 41.41 15.08
N ARG A 535 6.71 41.35 13.79
CA ARG A 535 5.96 42.06 12.74
C ARG A 535 4.82 41.20 12.21
N ALA A 536 3.73 41.85 11.81
CA ALA A 536 2.59 41.20 11.17
C ALA A 536 2.88 40.77 9.72
N THR A 537 3.73 41.53 9.03
CA THR A 537 4.14 41.30 7.64
C THR A 537 5.60 41.74 7.47
N PRO A 538 6.33 41.19 6.48
CA PRO A 538 7.70 41.62 6.19
C PRO A 538 7.79 43.13 5.97
N GLY A 539 8.62 43.82 6.77
CA GLY A 539 8.77 45.27 6.72
C GLY A 539 7.63 46.10 7.35
N GLY A 540 6.62 45.44 7.93
CA GLY A 540 5.52 46.09 8.65
C GLY A 540 5.93 46.65 10.02
N GLN A 541 4.96 47.22 10.75
CA GLN A 541 5.22 47.66 12.12
C GLN A 541 5.32 46.46 13.08
N PRO A 542 6.23 46.51 14.07
CA PRO A 542 6.34 45.48 15.09
C PRO A 542 5.34 45.73 16.23
N TYR A 543 4.68 44.67 16.67
CA TYR A 543 3.73 44.69 17.77
C TYR A 543 4.16 43.71 18.85
N LEU A 544 3.78 43.98 20.09
CA LEU A 544 3.66 42.94 21.08
C LEU A 544 2.44 42.09 20.76
N TYR A 545 2.61 40.78 20.83
CA TYR A 545 1.55 39.79 20.70
C TYR A 545 1.45 39.06 22.03
N PHE A 546 0.27 39.08 22.64
CA PHE A 546 -0.06 38.18 23.74
C PHE A 546 -0.40 36.82 23.14
N VAL A 547 0.11 35.73 23.72
CA VAL A 547 -0.10 34.38 23.16
C VAL A 547 -1.58 34.04 23.03
N ALA A 548 -1.92 33.28 22.00
CA ALA A 548 -3.28 32.80 21.72
C ALA A 548 -3.44 31.31 22.05
N GLU A 549 -4.67 30.81 22.01
CA GLU A 549 -4.95 29.37 22.21
C GLU A 549 -4.32 28.49 21.12
N SER A 550 -4.12 29.03 19.92
CA SER A 550 -3.42 28.36 18.81
C SER A 550 -1.91 28.20 19.03
N ASP A 551 -1.34 28.89 20.03
CA ASP A 551 0.09 28.89 20.32
C ASP A 551 0.45 27.69 21.20
N LEU A 552 0.52 26.54 20.53
CA LEU A 552 0.71 25.27 21.20
C LEU A 552 2.07 25.21 21.91
N ARG A 553 2.07 24.60 23.09
CA ARG A 553 3.24 24.38 23.95
C ARG A 553 3.04 23.12 24.78
N PRO A 554 4.09 22.48 25.31
CA PRO A 554 3.94 21.23 26.03
C PRO A 554 3.28 21.45 27.39
N ASP A 555 2.39 20.53 27.77
CA ASP A 555 1.88 20.42 29.13
C ASP A 555 2.99 20.00 30.10
N ASP A 556 3.02 20.58 31.30
CA ASP A 556 4.06 20.31 32.32
C ASP A 556 4.00 18.87 32.84
N GLY A 557 2.82 18.25 32.87
CA GLY A 557 2.62 16.87 33.30
C GLY A 557 2.82 15.86 32.17
N ASN A 558 2.63 16.28 30.91
CA ASN A 558 2.82 15.44 29.75
C ASN A 558 3.21 16.23 28.50
N ALA A 559 4.51 16.26 28.16
CA ALA A 559 5.00 16.93 26.95
C ALA A 559 4.40 16.39 25.63
N ASN A 560 3.66 15.28 25.65
CA ASN A 560 2.92 14.76 24.50
C ASN A 560 1.53 15.38 24.31
N THR A 561 1.06 16.21 25.24
CA THR A 561 -0.24 16.89 25.14
C THR A 561 -0.03 18.41 25.14
N PRO A 562 -0.76 19.18 24.31
CA PRO A 562 -0.69 20.62 24.40
C PRO A 562 -1.17 21.09 25.77
N ARG A 563 -0.46 22.06 26.35
CA ARG A 563 -0.88 22.72 27.60
C ARG A 563 -2.25 23.39 27.38
N PRO A 564 -3.20 23.25 28.31
CA PRO A 564 -4.45 23.99 28.26
C PRO A 564 -4.23 25.51 28.28
N TYR A 565 -5.04 26.26 27.53
CA TYR A 565 -5.03 27.71 27.55
C TYR A 565 -5.88 28.25 28.72
N THR A 566 -5.22 28.74 29.77
CA THR A 566 -5.84 29.09 31.07
C THR A 566 -5.98 30.58 31.35
N TYR A 567 -5.53 31.45 30.44
CA TYR A 567 -5.54 32.91 30.65
C TYR A 567 -6.97 33.46 30.77
N GLU A 568 -7.30 34.03 31.92
CA GLU A 568 -8.62 34.64 32.17
C GLU A 568 -8.74 36.03 31.53
N ARG A 569 -7.62 36.78 31.48
CA ARG A 569 -7.57 38.15 30.96
C ARG A 569 -6.41 38.32 29.98
N PRO A 570 -6.48 37.72 28.78
CA PRO A 570 -5.42 37.86 27.80
C PRO A 570 -5.32 39.30 27.29
N GLY A 571 -4.08 39.78 27.10
CA GLY A 571 -3.79 41.08 26.52
C GLY A 571 -2.90 41.97 27.38
N PHE A 572 -2.84 43.26 27.01
CA PHE A 572 -1.98 44.26 27.63
C PHE A 572 -2.81 45.37 28.27
N PHE A 573 -2.51 45.72 29.53
CA PHE A 573 -3.32 46.64 30.33
C PHE A 573 -2.49 47.82 30.88
N ARG A 574 -3.13 48.96 31.14
CA ARG A 574 -2.50 50.12 31.80
C ARG A 574 -2.55 50.06 33.32
N GLU A 575 -3.42 49.22 33.88
CA GLU A 575 -3.67 49.14 35.32
C GLU A 575 -3.46 47.71 35.84
N ALA A 576 -2.93 47.60 37.07
CA ALA A 576 -2.59 46.33 37.71
C ALA A 576 -3.78 45.44 38.07
N ASP A 577 -5.01 45.98 38.04
CA ASP A 577 -6.23 45.19 38.27
C ASP A 577 -6.72 44.46 37.02
N LEU A 578 -6.06 44.70 35.87
CA LEU A 578 -6.37 44.16 34.55
C LEU A 578 -7.83 44.40 34.14
N ASN A 579 -8.43 45.53 34.55
CA ASN A 579 -9.82 45.82 34.19
C ASN A 579 -9.95 46.07 32.68
N GLU A 580 -11.11 45.75 32.11
CA GLU A 580 -11.32 45.84 30.66
C GLU A 580 -11.15 47.27 30.12
N GLY A 581 -11.49 48.29 30.92
CA GLY A 581 -11.33 49.69 30.55
C GLY A 581 -9.87 50.14 30.43
N SER A 582 -8.95 49.40 31.05
CA SER A 582 -7.50 49.64 31.00
C SER A 582 -6.78 48.82 29.92
N ARG A 583 -7.49 47.91 29.23
CA ARG A 583 -6.92 47.13 28.11
C ARG A 583 -6.53 48.08 26.98
N VAL A 584 -5.31 47.96 26.50
CA VAL A 584 -4.79 48.73 25.37
C VAL A 584 -4.50 47.89 24.14
N SER A 585 -4.50 46.56 24.29
CA SER A 585 -4.38 45.64 23.18
C SER A 585 -5.68 45.46 22.41
N SER A 586 -5.58 45.03 21.16
CA SER A 586 -6.73 44.63 20.34
C SER A 586 -6.40 43.39 19.52
N LYS A 587 -7.38 42.51 19.33
CA LYS A 587 -7.28 41.39 18.38
C LYS A 587 -7.30 41.83 16.92
N THR A 588 -8.01 42.92 16.62
CA THR A 588 -8.15 43.45 15.28
C THR A 588 -7.37 44.76 15.17
N VAL A 589 -6.40 44.79 14.26
CA VAL A 589 -5.60 45.97 13.93
C VAL A 589 -5.63 46.15 12.42
N ASP A 590 -5.89 47.38 11.97
CA ASP A 590 -5.96 47.69 10.53
C ASP A 590 -4.66 47.29 9.82
N GLY A 591 -4.79 46.52 8.74
CA GLY A 591 -3.65 46.03 7.95
C GLY A 591 -2.92 44.81 8.52
N VAL A 592 -3.40 44.23 9.64
CA VAL A 592 -2.87 42.98 10.20
C VAL A 592 -3.89 41.85 10.01
N ALA A 593 -3.47 40.77 9.34
CA ALA A 593 -4.35 39.64 9.03
C ALA A 593 -4.67 38.76 10.26
N ASP A 594 -3.75 38.71 11.22
CA ASP A 594 -3.93 37.97 12.47
C ASP A 594 -5.09 38.56 13.31
N THR A 595 -6.06 37.73 13.66
CA THR A 595 -7.24 38.12 14.47
C THR A 595 -7.36 37.31 15.77
N THR A 596 -6.39 36.45 16.06
CA THR A 596 -6.41 35.54 17.22
C THR A 596 -5.73 36.16 18.44
N HIS A 597 -4.57 36.80 18.24
CA HIS A 597 -3.73 37.36 19.30
C HIS A 597 -4.16 38.76 19.70
N GLU A 598 -4.01 39.12 20.98
CA GLU A 598 -4.09 40.50 21.43
C GLU A 598 -2.80 41.26 21.07
N LYS A 599 -2.93 42.41 20.40
CA LYS A 599 -1.79 43.14 19.82
C LYS A 599 -1.68 44.54 20.37
N PHE A 600 -0.45 44.98 20.65
CA PHE A 600 -0.19 46.37 21.05
C PHE A 600 1.03 46.94 20.32
N LEU A 601 0.88 48.14 19.75
CA LEU A 601 1.98 48.88 19.13
C LEU A 601 2.71 49.69 20.20
N LEU A 602 3.96 49.34 20.48
CA LEU A 602 4.77 50.10 21.42
C LEU A 602 5.24 51.43 20.81
N PRO A 603 4.98 52.58 21.46
CA PRO A 603 5.60 53.84 21.07
C PRO A 603 7.10 53.84 21.38
N GLN A 604 7.84 54.75 20.75
CA GLN A 604 9.24 55.01 21.13
C GLN A 604 9.34 55.46 22.60
N GLY A 605 10.36 54.98 23.31
CA GLY A 605 10.61 55.30 24.70
C GLY A 605 10.16 54.20 25.66
N GLU A 606 9.88 54.59 26.91
CA GLU A 606 9.40 53.67 27.95
C GLU A 606 7.88 53.53 27.90
N THR A 607 7.39 52.29 27.93
CA THR A 607 5.97 51.98 28.10
C THR A 607 5.82 50.95 29.23
N VAL A 608 4.94 51.25 30.20
CA VAL A 608 4.62 50.33 31.29
C VAL A 608 3.27 49.68 31.01
N LEU A 609 3.24 48.35 31.02
CA LEU A 609 2.04 47.55 30.82
C LEU A 609 1.91 46.51 31.92
N TYR A 610 0.68 46.08 32.18
CA TYR A 610 0.34 45.01 33.12
C TYR A 610 -0.31 43.87 32.37
N MET A 611 -0.03 42.64 32.80
CA MET A 611 -0.54 41.42 32.17
C MET A 611 -0.54 40.24 33.15
N GLN A 612 -1.23 39.16 32.76
CA GLN A 612 -1.38 37.93 33.54
C GLN A 612 -0.55 36.81 32.92
N ASP A 613 0.07 35.95 33.75
CA ASP A 613 0.67 34.69 33.30
C ASP A 613 -0.37 33.55 33.19
N ASP A 614 0.05 32.37 32.73
CA ASP A 614 -0.83 31.20 32.61
C ASP A 614 -1.23 30.54 33.94
N GLU A 615 -0.63 30.96 35.06
CA GLU A 615 -1.01 30.58 36.43
C GLU A 615 -1.95 31.60 37.10
N GLY A 616 -2.23 32.71 36.41
CA GLY A 616 -3.12 33.76 36.87
C GLY A 616 -2.49 34.88 37.69
N LYS A 617 -1.16 34.86 37.89
CA LYS A 617 -0.39 35.91 38.58
C LYS A 617 -0.22 37.12 37.67
N ARG A 618 0.00 38.29 38.29
CA ARG A 618 0.06 39.58 37.59
C ARG A 618 1.45 40.17 37.62
N TYR A 619 1.83 40.79 36.52
CA TYR A 619 3.15 41.35 36.32
C TYR A 619 3.08 42.77 35.74
N GLU A 620 3.97 43.64 36.22
CA GLU A 620 4.30 44.92 35.60
C GLU A 620 5.49 44.66 34.65
N VAL A 621 5.36 45.06 33.39
CA VAL A 621 6.41 44.95 32.38
C VAL A 621 6.72 46.32 31.83
N ARG A 622 8.00 46.71 31.93
CA ARG A 622 8.50 47.98 31.38
C ARG A 622 9.23 47.71 30.08
N PHE A 623 8.64 48.15 28.99
CA PHE A 623 9.20 48.05 27.65
C PHE A 623 10.01 49.29 27.33
N PHE A 624 11.22 49.11 26.81
CA PHE A 624 12.03 50.19 26.27
C PHE A 624 12.26 49.98 24.78
N VAL A 625 11.76 50.93 24.00
CA VAL A 625 11.88 50.96 22.54
C VAL A 625 12.87 52.07 22.15
N PRO A 626 14.08 51.74 21.66
CA PRO A 626 15.10 52.75 21.32
C PRO A 626 14.61 53.76 20.27
N GLU A 627 13.99 53.23 19.22
CA GLU A 627 13.39 53.99 18.13
C GLU A 627 12.13 53.29 17.62
N ALA A 628 11.18 54.06 17.11
CA ALA A 628 9.93 53.51 16.59
C ALA A 628 10.22 52.50 15.46
N GLY A 629 9.68 51.29 15.60
CA GLY A 629 9.90 50.21 14.62
C GLY A 629 11.19 49.40 14.80
N SER A 630 11.90 49.59 15.93
CA SER A 630 13.12 48.84 16.26
C SER A 630 12.91 47.32 16.15
N LEU A 631 13.93 46.63 15.65
CA LEU A 631 13.97 45.16 15.59
C LEU A 631 14.36 44.53 16.93
N GLU A 632 14.84 45.34 17.87
CA GLU A 632 15.22 44.90 19.21
C GLU A 632 14.64 45.86 20.24
N ILE A 633 14.00 45.30 21.27
CA ILE A 633 13.47 46.03 22.43
C ILE A 633 13.88 45.31 23.71
N THR A 634 13.80 45.99 24.85
CA THR A 634 13.99 45.35 26.15
C THR A 634 12.72 45.36 26.98
N ALA A 635 12.50 44.31 27.76
CA ALA A 635 11.39 44.19 28.70
C ALA A 635 11.93 43.90 30.11
N ASP A 636 11.63 44.76 31.07
CA ASP A 636 11.93 44.56 32.48
C ASP A 636 10.66 44.07 33.19
N VAL A 637 10.70 42.86 33.75
CA VAL A 637 9.52 42.21 34.36
C VAL A 637 9.57 42.29 35.89
N HIS A 638 8.44 42.65 36.49
CA HIS A 638 8.25 42.76 37.93
C HIS A 638 6.95 42.07 38.38
N PRO A 639 6.98 41.18 39.39
CA PRO A 639 5.76 40.63 39.96
C PRO A 639 4.97 41.72 40.69
N VAL A 640 3.65 41.77 40.47
CA VAL A 640 2.74 42.65 41.21
C VAL A 640 2.29 41.92 42.47
N ALA A 641 2.45 42.57 43.62
CA ALA A 641 1.96 42.01 44.88
C ALA A 641 0.44 41.77 44.83
N PRO A 642 -0.06 40.66 45.41
CA PRO A 642 -1.46 40.24 45.31
C PRO A 642 -2.46 41.23 45.90
#